data_AF-A0A965XRU9-F1
#
_entry.id   AF-A0A965XRU9-F1
#
_cell.length_a   1.000
_cell.length_b   1.000
_cell.length_c   1.000
_cell.angle_alpha   90.00
_cell.angle_beta   90.00
_cell.angle_gamma   90.00
#
_symmetry.space_group_name_H-M   'P 1'
#
loop_
_entity.id
_entity.type
_entity.pdbx_description
1 polymer ?
#
loop_
_entity_poly.entity_id
_entity_poly.type
_entity_poly.pdbx_seq_one_letter_code
_entity_poly.pdbx_strand_id
1 'polypeptide(L)'
;MTRSLLRAILLLAAFPISMAMGASDDVWIPEQLRAWTAWVLHDVPDATCPRIFDDPDRRVCMFPSSCDLILGTDGARFTIHAKVFSEGPVELPGEPAHWPSRVLVDGEPVPLALRDGRPCVELEPGLHHIVGSIVWDTIPEVLAVPLGLGLIRVQPPDSEAFHPRIESGRIRLRPQAEKSEAGDTFASTVFRLVRDSVPQEIITLIRLQISGQARRIQLPNLLPAGSRPLAVDSPLPIGFSPQGEILVQSAPGTWDLRITSRFPNRHDVLTLPPDQKSQEVWALETTDHLRTLTVSGVPAVDPRTTDLPADWKRFQSFLIGPGQTMTLAETHRGAADPGPARLSVTRSLWLDFDGQGLTARDSITAAMGRDQSLAMIPPGQLERTVLNGEDQPVVLLGNAAMSGIVVRARSVELTAESRWPWPVDELPCSGWDRTVSRLSATLNLPPGYTVLAVDGADNAAPTWIGSWSLLDIFLVLVLAIGAWKARGIWSGLALLAFLVLAAHQTGAPVLLWAPILACAALLRLVGPDPHTASGVFWQRAIRIALGVSVLALILAALPFLTGQLRTAIYPQLEDVDGPIPSLVGSGHLVAPRALPMAKMESMDMAPPSPQETAETEYFSKRQRLNFDPGALVQTGPGLPDWSWRSLHLSWNGPVNPDQTMQLWILGPTPNRLLGLLRCLLLLAAGALIIRPRDIRPARSAFSFSTTAVALLALLVHAPAQARDFPDQNMLNTLKQRLLQAPPCFPNCLALATTTLTVHDGALSLDMDVQAQSALVMPLPRITPAWEPARVLVDGEPAPLVRFADGLRVWIDQGRHKISVQGPIASASLEIVFPVRPFTIETRTPGWTVLGLDRSGAPQGPLRLTRSEERATNRLPDQIPIPPFCEIQRVLDLGLEWAVQTQIIRRSPGDAPILVHVPLLAGESVLTPGLEVREGNVLAALDPGQKSLIWTSRLEQTPEISLQAPPASAEWFETWELTAASIWAVSTDGPPPVGLEADNSWRPVWKPWPGEKLNVSVSRPGPAVGPSLTIDHVLLTREIGRNVQDLVLTLGIRASRGREH
;
A
#
# COMPACT_ATOMS: atom_id res chain seq x y z
N MET A 1 -10.12 -46.98 -59.95
CA MET A 1 -11.11 -47.32 -58.90
C MET A 1 -10.78 -46.49 -57.67
N THR A 2 -11.19 -45.22 -57.61
CA THR A 2 -12.52 -44.70 -57.19
C THR A 2 -12.71 -44.71 -55.67
N ARG A 3 -12.57 -43.50 -55.09
CA ARG A 3 -13.11 -42.97 -53.81
C ARG A 3 -12.14 -42.42 -52.74
N SER A 4 -10.85 -42.26 -53.02
CA SER A 4 -9.92 -41.52 -52.11
C SER A 4 -8.95 -40.57 -52.81
N LEU A 5 -9.33 -40.05 -53.98
CA LEU A 5 -8.50 -39.15 -54.80
C LEU A 5 -9.26 -37.90 -55.27
N LEU A 6 -10.41 -37.61 -54.64
CA LEU A 6 -11.27 -36.45 -54.92
C LEU A 6 -11.38 -35.47 -53.73
N ARG A 7 -10.51 -35.59 -52.72
CA ARG A 7 -10.43 -34.70 -51.55
C ARG A 7 -9.05 -34.04 -51.35
N ALA A 8 -8.11 -34.26 -52.27
CA ALA A 8 -6.77 -33.66 -52.23
C ALA A 8 -6.49 -32.70 -53.41
N ILE A 9 -7.48 -32.45 -54.28
CA ILE A 9 -7.38 -31.54 -55.43
C ILE A 9 -8.51 -30.49 -55.33
N LEU A 10 -8.65 -29.89 -54.15
CA LEU A 10 -9.53 -28.74 -53.88
C LEU A 10 -8.87 -27.81 -52.84
N LEU A 11 -7.54 -27.73 -52.88
CA LEU A 11 -6.69 -26.93 -51.99
C LEU A 11 -5.65 -26.09 -52.76
N LEU A 12 -5.85 -25.90 -54.08
CA LEU A 12 -5.01 -25.04 -54.91
C LEU A 12 -5.80 -24.50 -56.10
N ALA A 13 -6.61 -23.47 -55.84
CA ALA A 13 -7.01 -22.44 -56.82
C ALA A 13 -7.97 -21.45 -56.15
N ALA A 14 -7.44 -20.30 -55.74
CA ALA A 14 -8.06 -18.97 -55.91
C ALA A 14 -7.39 -17.97 -54.97
N PHE A 15 -6.35 -17.32 -55.47
CA PHE A 15 -6.11 -15.92 -55.14
C PHE A 15 -7.25 -15.12 -55.78
N PRO A 16 -7.88 -14.20 -55.05
CA PRO A 16 -7.80 -12.80 -55.45
C PRO A 16 -7.44 -11.92 -54.24
N ILE A 17 -6.40 -11.08 -54.35
CA ILE A 17 -6.55 -9.62 -54.56
C ILE A 17 -7.49 -9.00 -53.52
N SER A 18 -6.93 -8.58 -52.38
CA SER A 18 -7.54 -7.52 -51.56
C SER A 18 -6.97 -6.19 -52.00
N MET A 19 -7.82 -5.44 -52.70
CA MET A 19 -7.69 -4.00 -52.90
C MET A 19 -8.94 -3.39 -52.26
N ALA A 20 -8.79 -2.75 -51.09
CA ALA A 20 -9.73 -1.82 -50.46
C ALA A 20 -9.00 -1.23 -49.24
N MET A 21 -8.58 0.04 -49.33
CA MET A 21 -9.31 1.21 -48.84
C MET A 21 -9.10 1.41 -47.33
N GLY A 22 -8.56 2.58 -47.00
CA GLY A 22 -8.30 2.99 -45.63
C GLY A 22 -9.56 3.42 -44.88
N ALA A 23 -9.30 3.79 -43.62
CA ALA A 23 -10.16 4.39 -42.60
C ALA A 23 -11.09 3.44 -41.84
N SER A 24 -10.73 3.12 -40.58
CA SER A 24 -11.37 3.66 -39.35
C SER A 24 -10.87 2.90 -38.10
N ASP A 25 -10.76 3.59 -36.97
CA ASP A 25 -10.36 3.07 -35.65
C ASP A 25 -11.44 2.15 -35.01
N ASP A 26 -11.82 1.06 -35.66
CA ASP A 26 -12.72 0.07 -35.05
C ASP A 26 -11.92 -1.03 -34.31
N VAL A 27 -12.18 -1.13 -33.00
CA VAL A 27 -11.68 -2.23 -32.15
C VAL A 27 -12.06 -3.57 -32.79
N TRP A 28 -11.08 -4.41 -33.11
CA TRP A 28 -11.33 -5.72 -33.72
C TRP A 28 -12.11 -6.64 -32.77
N ILE A 29 -13.36 -6.95 -33.12
CA ILE A 29 -14.25 -7.86 -32.38
C ILE A 29 -14.42 -9.16 -33.19
N PRO A 30 -14.09 -10.34 -32.61
CA PRO A 30 -14.37 -11.63 -33.23
C PRO A 30 -15.86 -11.80 -33.56
N GLU A 31 -16.17 -12.42 -34.69
CA GLU A 31 -17.54 -12.57 -35.19
C GLU A 31 -18.47 -13.27 -34.20
N GLN A 32 -17.97 -14.23 -33.41
CA GLN A 32 -18.74 -14.93 -32.38
C GLN A 32 -19.14 -14.03 -31.20
N LEU A 33 -18.35 -12.99 -30.92
CA LEU A 33 -18.57 -12.05 -29.81
C LEU A 33 -19.38 -10.81 -30.23
N ARG A 34 -19.54 -10.57 -31.54
CA ARG A 34 -20.23 -9.38 -32.07
C ARG A 34 -21.69 -9.28 -31.60
N ALA A 35 -22.36 -10.41 -31.38
CA ALA A 35 -23.73 -10.46 -30.83
C ALA A 35 -23.82 -10.11 -29.33
N TRP A 36 -22.71 -10.17 -28.60
CA TRP A 36 -22.64 -9.93 -27.16
C TRP A 36 -22.27 -8.47 -26.81
N THR A 37 -21.81 -7.68 -27.77
CA THR A 37 -21.36 -6.29 -27.60
C THR A 37 -22.42 -5.42 -26.90
N ALA A 38 -23.66 -5.45 -27.39
CA ALA A 38 -24.77 -4.67 -26.82
C ALA A 38 -25.15 -5.14 -25.40
N TRP A 39 -25.03 -6.44 -25.12
CA TRP A 39 -25.31 -7.00 -23.80
C TRP A 39 -24.23 -6.59 -22.77
N VAL A 40 -22.96 -6.65 -23.18
CA VAL A 40 -21.81 -6.32 -22.32
C VAL A 40 -21.73 -4.82 -22.00
N LEU A 41 -22.23 -3.95 -22.90
CA LEU A 41 -22.28 -2.50 -22.70
C LEU A 41 -23.60 -2.00 -22.10
N HIS A 42 -24.55 -2.89 -21.79
CA HIS A 42 -25.87 -2.50 -21.32
C HIS A 42 -25.86 -1.69 -20.01
N ASP A 43 -24.89 -1.95 -19.12
CA ASP A 43 -24.71 -1.23 -17.86
C ASP A 43 -23.81 0.01 -17.98
N VAL A 44 -23.36 0.34 -19.20
CA VAL A 44 -22.54 1.52 -19.51
C VAL A 44 -23.19 2.29 -20.68
N PRO A 45 -24.30 3.02 -20.44
CA PRO A 45 -25.07 3.66 -21.50
C PRO A 45 -24.29 4.74 -22.27
N ASP A 46 -23.25 5.32 -21.65
CA ASP A 46 -22.37 6.32 -22.26
C ASP A 46 -21.17 5.71 -23.03
N ALA A 47 -21.21 4.39 -23.30
CA ALA A 47 -20.12 3.64 -23.97
C ALA A 47 -19.71 4.20 -25.35
N THR A 48 -20.61 4.89 -26.05
CA THR A 48 -20.36 5.51 -27.37
C THR A 48 -20.16 7.02 -27.31
N CYS A 49 -20.27 7.64 -26.14
CA CYS A 49 -20.19 9.08 -25.99
C CYS A 49 -18.73 9.58 -26.09
N PRO A 50 -18.49 10.74 -26.74
CA PRO A 50 -17.17 11.34 -26.82
C PRO A 50 -16.54 11.58 -25.45
N ARG A 51 -15.24 11.28 -25.34
CA ARG A 51 -14.43 11.51 -24.14
C ARG A 51 -13.95 12.95 -24.07
N ILE A 52 -13.72 13.45 -22.87
CA ILE A 52 -13.11 14.76 -22.65
C ILE A 52 -11.60 14.66 -22.91
N PHE A 53 -11.01 15.68 -23.54
CA PHE A 53 -9.60 15.66 -23.99
C PHE A 53 -8.56 15.30 -22.91
N ASP A 54 -8.76 15.72 -21.65
CA ASP A 54 -7.83 15.56 -20.53
C ASP A 54 -8.21 14.44 -19.55
N ASP A 55 -9.38 13.83 -19.73
CA ASP A 55 -9.92 12.80 -18.86
C ASP A 55 -10.53 11.68 -19.71
N PRO A 56 -9.83 10.55 -19.88
CA PRO A 56 -10.33 9.46 -20.69
C PRO A 56 -11.58 8.82 -20.09
N ASP A 57 -11.80 8.87 -18.77
CA ASP A 57 -12.92 8.17 -18.14
C ASP A 57 -14.22 8.97 -18.19
N ARG A 58 -14.14 10.29 -18.40
CA ARG A 58 -15.29 11.19 -18.41
C ARG A 58 -15.80 11.45 -19.83
N ARG A 59 -17.12 11.27 -20.02
CA ARG A 59 -17.78 11.35 -21.33
C ARG A 59 -18.93 12.34 -21.33
N VAL A 60 -19.28 12.84 -22.52
CA VAL A 60 -20.41 13.76 -22.71
C VAL A 60 -21.30 13.25 -23.83
N CYS A 61 -22.57 12.98 -23.51
CA CYS A 61 -23.53 12.43 -24.47
C CYS A 61 -24.46 13.48 -25.09
N MET A 62 -24.70 14.58 -24.37
CA MET A 62 -25.69 15.60 -24.71
C MET A 62 -25.01 16.94 -24.99
N PHE A 63 -25.22 17.48 -26.19
CA PHE A 63 -24.70 18.78 -26.62
C PHE A 63 -25.86 19.69 -27.05
N PRO A 64 -26.61 20.27 -26.10
CA PRO A 64 -27.60 21.31 -26.40
C PRO A 64 -26.85 22.58 -26.84
N SER A 65 -26.56 22.65 -28.13
CA SER A 65 -25.47 23.45 -28.69
C SER A 65 -25.81 24.92 -28.79
N SER A 66 -27.05 25.24 -29.13
CA SER A 66 -27.53 26.61 -29.15
C SER A 66 -29.00 26.70 -28.77
N CYS A 67 -29.41 27.87 -28.26
CA CYS A 67 -30.79 28.23 -27.97
C CYS A 67 -31.08 29.66 -28.43
N ASP A 68 -32.02 29.80 -29.36
CA ASP A 68 -32.61 31.08 -29.73
C ASP A 68 -33.91 31.29 -28.96
N LEU A 69 -33.95 32.34 -28.13
CA LEU A 69 -35.10 32.72 -27.31
C LEU A 69 -35.68 34.04 -27.82
N ILE A 70 -36.85 33.97 -28.45
CA ILE A 70 -37.59 35.14 -28.94
C ILE A 70 -38.63 35.52 -27.89
N LEU A 71 -38.47 36.71 -27.30
CA LEU A 71 -39.35 37.20 -26.24
C LEU A 71 -40.57 37.92 -26.83
N GLY A 72 -41.74 37.68 -26.26
CA GLY A 72 -42.99 38.39 -26.48
C GLY A 72 -43.55 38.96 -25.18
N THR A 73 -44.67 39.67 -25.26
CA THR A 73 -45.32 40.29 -24.10
C THR A 73 -46.00 39.27 -23.18
N ASP A 74 -46.48 38.16 -23.73
CA ASP A 74 -47.27 37.11 -23.07
C ASP A 74 -46.55 35.74 -23.03
N GLY A 75 -45.30 35.68 -23.50
CA GLY A 75 -44.50 34.47 -23.48
C GLY A 75 -43.17 34.60 -24.21
N ALA A 76 -42.47 33.48 -24.40
CA ALA A 76 -41.31 33.38 -25.29
C ALA A 76 -41.36 32.10 -26.12
N ARG A 77 -40.81 32.16 -27.32
CA ARG A 77 -40.55 30.99 -28.16
C ARG A 77 -39.07 30.63 -28.07
N PHE A 78 -38.76 29.38 -27.76
CA PHE A 78 -37.39 28.88 -27.77
C PHE A 78 -37.19 27.88 -28.91
N THR A 79 -35.98 27.90 -29.47
CA THR A 79 -35.51 26.94 -30.47
C THR A 79 -34.15 26.43 -30.03
N ILE A 80 -33.99 25.12 -29.86
CA ILE A 80 -32.74 24.48 -29.43
C ILE A 80 -32.25 23.54 -30.52
N HIS A 81 -30.97 23.65 -30.85
CA HIS A 81 -30.27 22.66 -31.67
C HIS A 81 -29.43 21.78 -30.75
N ALA A 82 -29.67 20.47 -30.77
CA ALA A 82 -28.97 19.51 -29.92
C ALA A 82 -28.33 18.38 -30.74
N LYS A 83 -27.10 18.00 -30.37
CA LYS A 83 -26.45 16.76 -30.83
C LYS A 83 -26.45 15.76 -29.68
N VAL A 84 -26.97 14.57 -29.92
CA VAL A 84 -27.13 13.48 -28.95
C VAL A 84 -26.37 12.24 -29.43
N PHE A 85 -25.51 11.66 -28.58
CA PHE A 85 -24.68 10.49 -28.91
C PHE A 85 -25.20 9.17 -28.32
N SER A 86 -25.97 9.26 -27.24
CA SER A 86 -26.64 8.13 -26.60
C SER A 86 -28.05 8.60 -26.20
N GLU A 87 -29.01 7.68 -26.19
CA GLU A 87 -30.35 7.94 -25.69
C GLU A 87 -30.30 8.55 -24.28
N GLY A 88 -31.10 9.58 -24.05
CA GLY A 88 -31.23 10.21 -22.74
C GLY A 88 -31.87 11.60 -22.75
N PRO A 89 -31.94 12.25 -21.57
CA PRO A 89 -32.70 13.47 -21.40
C PRO A 89 -31.92 14.71 -21.87
N VAL A 90 -32.58 15.57 -22.64
CA VAL A 90 -32.15 16.95 -22.93
C VAL A 90 -33.05 17.92 -22.18
N GLU A 91 -32.44 18.72 -21.32
CA GLU A 91 -33.12 19.77 -20.55
C GLU A 91 -33.57 20.94 -21.45
N LEU A 92 -34.72 21.52 -21.12
CA LEU A 92 -35.33 22.65 -21.82
C LEU A 92 -35.33 23.92 -20.93
N PRO A 93 -35.36 25.13 -21.50
CA PRO A 93 -35.63 26.36 -20.77
C PRO A 93 -36.98 26.31 -20.06
N GLY A 94 -37.02 26.86 -18.85
CA GLY A 94 -38.21 26.90 -18.01
C GLY A 94 -38.03 26.22 -16.65
N GLU A 95 -39.04 26.39 -15.82
CA GLU A 95 -39.16 25.83 -14.46
C GLU A 95 -40.65 25.57 -14.18
N PRO A 96 -41.04 24.87 -13.09
CA PRO A 96 -42.46 24.59 -12.83
C PRO A 96 -43.39 25.81 -12.84
N ALA A 97 -42.89 27.00 -12.48
CA ALA A 97 -43.64 28.27 -12.54
C ALA A 97 -43.79 28.83 -13.96
N HIS A 98 -42.86 28.50 -14.86
CA HIS A 98 -42.81 28.96 -16.26
C HIS A 98 -42.62 27.72 -17.16
N TRP A 99 -43.62 26.84 -17.18
CA TRP A 99 -43.53 25.54 -17.84
C TRP A 99 -43.53 25.67 -19.37
N PRO A 100 -42.60 24.98 -20.08
CA PRO A 100 -42.62 24.96 -21.53
C PRO A 100 -43.82 24.18 -22.07
N SER A 101 -44.48 24.75 -23.07
CA SER A 101 -45.71 24.27 -23.70
C SER A 101 -45.55 24.23 -25.22
N ARG A 102 -46.33 23.38 -25.90
CA ARG A 102 -46.26 23.16 -27.35
C ARG A 102 -44.84 22.79 -27.83
N VAL A 103 -44.19 21.89 -27.10
CA VAL A 103 -42.85 21.41 -27.45
C VAL A 103 -42.94 20.38 -28.58
N LEU A 104 -42.20 20.64 -29.65
CA LEU A 104 -42.03 19.78 -30.81
C LEU A 104 -40.55 19.40 -30.91
N VAL A 105 -40.26 18.13 -31.17
CA VAL A 105 -38.92 17.64 -31.55
C VAL A 105 -39.00 17.19 -32.99
N ASP A 106 -38.18 17.78 -33.85
CA ASP A 106 -38.13 17.48 -35.29
C ASP A 106 -39.51 17.57 -35.99
N GLY A 107 -40.41 18.40 -35.44
CA GLY A 107 -41.76 18.64 -35.95
C GLY A 107 -42.88 17.83 -35.26
N GLU A 108 -42.54 16.83 -34.45
CA GLU A 108 -43.50 15.97 -33.77
C GLU A 108 -43.71 16.36 -32.29
N PRO A 109 -44.94 16.34 -31.76
CA PRO A 109 -45.21 16.63 -30.36
C PRO A 109 -44.72 15.51 -29.45
N VAL A 110 -44.02 15.89 -28.39
CA VAL A 110 -43.36 14.96 -27.46
C VAL A 110 -43.84 15.18 -26.01
N PRO A 111 -43.90 14.11 -25.19
CA PRO A 111 -44.13 14.26 -23.76
C PRO A 111 -42.93 14.91 -23.08
N LEU A 112 -43.21 15.76 -22.09
CA LEU A 112 -42.19 16.37 -21.25
C LEU A 112 -42.11 15.69 -19.90
N ALA A 113 -40.89 15.47 -19.40
CA ALA A 113 -40.61 14.97 -18.07
C ALA A 113 -40.08 16.10 -17.17
N LEU A 114 -40.20 15.90 -15.86
CA LEU A 114 -39.61 16.78 -14.84
C LEU A 114 -38.49 16.02 -14.14
N ARG A 115 -37.24 16.43 -14.32
CA ARG A 115 -36.06 15.83 -13.69
C ARG A 115 -35.26 16.91 -12.98
N ASP A 116 -34.98 16.71 -11.69
CA ASP A 116 -34.28 17.68 -10.84
C ASP A 116 -34.88 19.11 -10.87
N GLY A 117 -36.21 19.19 -10.98
CA GLY A 117 -36.94 20.47 -11.04
C GLY A 117 -36.86 21.19 -12.38
N ARG A 118 -36.30 20.57 -13.43
CA ARG A 118 -36.18 21.11 -14.79
C ARG A 118 -37.01 20.31 -15.81
N PRO A 119 -37.66 20.98 -16.78
CA PRO A 119 -38.35 20.29 -17.86
C PRO A 119 -37.32 19.64 -18.81
N CYS A 120 -37.52 18.39 -19.18
CA CYS A 120 -36.67 17.68 -20.13
C CYS A 120 -37.48 16.84 -21.13
N VAL A 121 -36.83 16.50 -22.23
CA VAL A 121 -37.34 15.58 -23.26
C VAL A 121 -36.31 14.47 -23.46
N GLU A 122 -36.77 13.22 -23.55
CA GLU A 122 -35.92 12.08 -23.89
C GLU A 122 -35.69 12.04 -25.42
N LEU A 123 -34.44 11.98 -25.85
CA LEU A 123 -34.04 11.98 -27.26
C LEU A 123 -33.19 10.75 -27.59
N GLU A 124 -33.38 10.21 -28.79
CA GLU A 124 -32.52 9.16 -29.36
C GLU A 124 -31.20 9.76 -29.89
N PRO A 125 -30.18 8.94 -30.22
CA PRO A 125 -28.95 9.43 -30.82
C PRO A 125 -29.18 10.11 -32.18
N GLY A 126 -28.79 11.38 -32.32
CA GLY A 126 -29.09 12.16 -33.51
C GLY A 126 -28.78 13.65 -33.41
N LEU A 127 -29.07 14.38 -34.49
CA LEU A 127 -29.18 15.84 -34.49
C LEU A 127 -30.67 16.16 -34.38
N HIS A 128 -31.04 16.97 -33.39
CA HIS A 128 -32.43 17.30 -33.08
C HIS A 128 -32.67 18.80 -33.07
N HIS A 129 -33.84 19.18 -33.56
CA HIS A 129 -34.36 20.54 -33.56
C HIS A 129 -35.60 20.62 -32.67
N ILE A 130 -35.45 21.26 -31.52
CA ILE A 130 -36.48 21.34 -30.48
C ILE A 130 -37.08 22.74 -30.48
N VAL A 131 -38.40 22.84 -30.63
CA VAL A 131 -39.12 24.12 -30.65
C VAL A 131 -40.18 24.09 -29.56
N GLY A 132 -40.28 25.14 -28.76
CA GLY A 132 -41.33 25.24 -27.76
C GLY A 132 -41.67 26.68 -27.37
N SER A 133 -42.66 26.84 -26.51
CA SER A 133 -43.11 28.14 -26.02
C SER A 133 -43.32 28.16 -24.51
N ILE A 134 -42.85 29.20 -23.83
CA ILE A 134 -43.08 29.46 -22.41
C ILE A 134 -44.12 30.58 -22.31
N VAL A 135 -45.08 30.46 -21.41
CA VAL A 135 -46.16 31.44 -21.24
C VAL A 135 -45.97 32.18 -19.91
N TRP A 136 -46.19 33.50 -19.91
CA TRP A 136 -46.15 34.34 -18.72
C TRP A 136 -47.09 35.55 -18.85
N ASP A 137 -47.62 36.06 -17.73
CA ASP A 137 -48.46 37.26 -17.75
C ASP A 137 -47.64 38.56 -17.88
N THR A 138 -46.41 38.54 -17.35
CA THR A 138 -45.43 39.62 -17.47
C THR A 138 -44.05 39.03 -17.66
N ILE A 139 -43.21 39.68 -18.48
CA ILE A 139 -41.84 39.21 -18.76
C ILE A 139 -41.07 39.12 -17.43
N PRO A 140 -40.59 37.92 -17.03
CA PRO A 140 -39.85 37.76 -15.80
C PRO A 140 -38.48 38.42 -15.90
N GLU A 141 -37.95 38.88 -14.76
CA GLU A 141 -36.59 39.46 -14.73
C GLU A 141 -35.53 38.41 -15.05
N VAL A 142 -35.78 37.16 -14.63
CA VAL A 142 -34.88 36.02 -14.75
C VAL A 142 -35.64 34.81 -15.28
N LEU A 143 -35.04 34.06 -16.20
CA LEU A 143 -35.56 32.80 -16.72
C LEU A 143 -34.55 31.66 -16.45
N ALA A 144 -35.05 30.52 -15.97
CA ALA A 144 -34.23 29.32 -15.82
C ALA A 144 -33.88 28.71 -17.18
N VAL A 145 -32.61 28.40 -17.39
CA VAL A 145 -32.08 27.74 -18.59
C VAL A 145 -31.19 26.55 -18.20
N PRO A 146 -31.10 25.49 -19.04
CA PRO A 146 -30.25 24.33 -18.78
C PRO A 146 -28.80 24.71 -18.49
N LEU A 147 -28.18 24.05 -17.51
CA LEU A 147 -26.78 24.33 -17.13
C LEU A 147 -25.79 23.96 -18.24
N GLY A 148 -26.10 22.92 -19.02
CA GLY A 148 -25.30 22.45 -20.14
C GLY A 148 -25.49 23.20 -21.45
N LEU A 149 -26.40 24.18 -21.51
CA LEU A 149 -26.76 24.90 -22.74
C LEU A 149 -25.58 25.71 -23.28
N GLY A 150 -25.22 25.49 -24.54
CA GLY A 150 -24.09 26.11 -25.22
C GLY A 150 -24.26 27.63 -25.44
N LEU A 151 -24.53 28.04 -26.68
CA LEU A 151 -24.77 29.45 -27.02
C LEU A 151 -26.23 29.82 -26.77
N ILE A 152 -26.48 30.92 -26.07
CA ILE A 152 -27.84 31.46 -25.91
C ILE A 152 -27.90 32.80 -26.61
N ARG A 153 -28.94 32.99 -27.42
CA ARG A 153 -29.26 34.27 -28.05
C ARG A 153 -30.67 34.67 -27.64
N VAL A 154 -30.79 35.85 -27.04
CA VAL A 154 -32.09 36.40 -26.62
C VAL A 154 -32.43 37.55 -27.55
N GLN A 155 -33.63 37.49 -28.13
CA GLN A 155 -34.18 38.52 -29.01
C GLN A 155 -35.39 39.17 -28.30
N PRO A 156 -35.22 40.37 -27.71
CA PRO A 156 -36.34 41.13 -27.16
C PRO A 156 -37.26 41.69 -28.27
N PRO A 157 -38.48 42.12 -27.94
CA PRO A 157 -39.44 42.64 -28.92
C PRO A 157 -38.94 43.88 -29.68
N ASP A 158 -38.30 44.82 -28.97
CA ASP A 158 -37.96 46.16 -29.47
C ASP A 158 -36.46 46.50 -29.38
N SER A 159 -35.57 45.50 -29.29
CA SER A 159 -34.11 45.72 -29.25
C SER A 159 -33.35 44.70 -30.07
N GLU A 160 -32.08 44.95 -30.34
CA GLU A 160 -31.22 43.96 -30.99
C GLU A 160 -31.04 42.70 -30.12
N ALA A 161 -30.84 41.55 -30.76
CA ALA A 161 -30.48 40.33 -30.06
C ALA A 161 -29.18 40.52 -29.29
N PHE A 162 -29.12 39.94 -28.09
CA PHE A 162 -27.92 39.92 -27.28
C PHE A 162 -27.66 38.51 -26.74
N HIS A 163 -26.44 38.28 -26.27
CA HIS A 163 -26.04 37.04 -25.62
C HIS A 163 -26.07 37.27 -24.10
N PRO A 164 -27.06 36.71 -23.36
CA PRO A 164 -27.16 36.92 -21.93
C PRO A 164 -26.04 36.18 -21.19
N ARG A 165 -25.63 36.72 -20.05
CA ARG A 165 -24.81 35.98 -19.11
C ARG A 165 -25.66 34.92 -18.40
N ILE A 166 -25.12 33.71 -18.28
CA ILE A 166 -25.73 32.63 -17.50
C ILE A 166 -25.10 32.62 -16.11
N GLU A 167 -25.90 32.88 -15.08
CA GLU A 167 -25.48 32.80 -13.68
C GLU A 167 -26.25 31.66 -13.01
N SER A 168 -25.57 30.55 -12.71
CA SER A 168 -26.16 29.39 -12.03
C SER A 168 -27.42 28.82 -12.73
N GLY A 169 -27.39 28.73 -14.06
CA GLY A 169 -28.50 28.18 -14.86
C GLY A 169 -29.70 29.12 -14.97
N ARG A 170 -29.45 30.44 -14.85
CA ARG A 170 -30.44 31.50 -14.98
C ARG A 170 -29.91 32.61 -15.88
N ILE A 171 -30.77 33.15 -16.74
CA ILE A 171 -30.47 34.31 -17.58
C ILE A 171 -31.37 35.48 -17.18
N ARG A 172 -30.83 36.70 -17.20
CA ARG A 172 -31.63 37.92 -17.07
C ARG A 172 -32.17 38.33 -18.43
N LEU A 173 -33.46 38.66 -18.50
CA LEU A 173 -34.12 39.04 -19.76
C LEU A 173 -34.03 40.56 -20.05
N ARG A 174 -33.57 41.38 -19.08
CA ARG A 174 -33.34 42.82 -19.25
C ARG A 174 -31.88 43.20 -18.96
N PRO A 175 -31.23 44.02 -19.81
CA PRO A 175 -29.90 44.55 -19.53
C PRO A 175 -29.94 45.60 -18.41
N GLN A 176 -29.05 45.51 -17.43
CA GLN A 176 -28.89 46.52 -16.37
C GLN A 176 -27.86 47.57 -16.83
N ALA A 177 -28.25 48.84 -16.85
CA ALA A 177 -27.29 49.94 -16.84
C ALA A 177 -26.67 49.99 -15.44
N GLU A 178 -25.36 49.76 -15.33
CA GLU A 178 -24.62 49.93 -14.08
C GLU A 178 -24.70 51.38 -13.62
N LYS A 179 -25.58 51.65 -12.66
CA LYS A 179 -25.52 52.86 -11.82
C LYS A 179 -24.57 52.57 -10.66
N SER A 180 -23.31 52.96 -10.82
CA SER A 180 -22.36 53.10 -9.73
C SER A 180 -22.54 54.49 -9.08
N GLU A 181 -23.39 54.57 -8.07
CA GLU A 181 -23.28 55.60 -7.02
C GLU A 181 -23.24 54.88 -5.67
N ALA A 182 -22.02 54.58 -5.21
CA ALA A 182 -21.76 54.19 -3.83
C ALA A 182 -20.47 54.90 -3.38
N GLY A 183 -20.56 55.61 -2.25
CA GLY A 183 -19.43 56.31 -1.66
C GLY A 183 -18.28 55.36 -1.30
N ASP A 184 -17.07 55.88 -1.36
CA ASP A 184 -15.83 55.15 -1.07
C ASP A 184 -15.83 54.54 0.34
N THR A 185 -16.01 53.21 0.46
CA THR A 185 -15.82 52.47 1.72
C THR A 185 -14.70 51.43 1.60
N PHE A 186 -13.96 51.26 2.70
CA PHE A 186 -12.84 50.31 2.82
C PHE A 186 -12.97 49.54 4.12
N ALA A 187 -12.97 48.21 4.06
CA ALA A 187 -12.85 47.32 5.21
C ALA A 187 -11.79 46.24 4.95
N SER A 188 -11.09 45.83 6.00
CA SER A 188 -10.08 44.77 5.95
C SER A 188 -10.26 43.79 7.10
N THR A 189 -10.23 42.50 6.80
CA THR A 189 -10.23 41.42 7.80
C THR A 189 -8.97 40.59 7.65
N VAL A 190 -8.30 40.29 8.76
CA VAL A 190 -7.04 39.54 8.78
C VAL A 190 -7.26 38.20 9.45
N PHE A 191 -6.83 37.15 8.76
CA PHE A 191 -6.77 35.78 9.28
C PHE A 191 -5.33 35.31 9.21
N ARG A 192 -4.90 34.48 10.16
CA ARG A 192 -3.57 33.86 10.12
C ARG A 192 -3.67 32.36 10.19
N LEU A 193 -2.85 31.66 9.42
CA LEU A 193 -2.59 30.25 9.58
C LEU A 193 -1.14 30.08 10.05
N VAL A 194 -0.97 29.64 11.29
CA VAL A 194 0.32 29.24 11.85
C VAL A 194 0.57 27.79 11.44
N ARG A 195 1.65 27.55 10.70
CA ARG A 195 2.07 26.20 10.29
C ARG A 195 3.29 25.78 11.09
N ASP A 196 3.11 24.77 11.93
CA ASP A 196 4.19 24.20 12.73
C ASP A 196 5.11 23.35 11.86
N SER A 197 6.10 24.01 11.25
CA SER A 197 7.06 23.40 10.31
C SER A 197 8.46 23.95 10.57
N VAL A 198 9.47 23.42 9.88
CA VAL A 198 10.85 23.93 9.92
C VAL A 198 11.20 24.43 8.51
N PRO A 199 11.45 25.75 8.32
CA PRO A 199 11.21 26.82 9.29
C PRO A 199 9.72 26.99 9.59
N GLN A 200 9.39 27.59 10.74
CA GLN A 200 8.01 27.84 11.11
C GLN A 200 7.42 28.93 10.19
N GLU A 201 6.22 28.70 9.67
CA GLU A 201 5.58 29.60 8.71
C GLU A 201 4.29 30.20 9.29
N ILE A 202 3.99 31.43 8.91
CA ILE A 202 2.68 32.05 9.11
C ILE A 202 2.18 32.56 7.75
N ILE A 203 1.00 32.10 7.36
CA ILE A 203 0.29 32.60 6.19
C ILE A 203 -0.73 33.62 6.68
N THR A 204 -0.52 34.88 6.32
CA THR A 204 -1.46 35.98 6.61
C THR A 204 -2.39 36.14 5.41
N LEU A 205 -3.69 35.89 5.61
CA LEU A 205 -4.73 36.18 4.63
C LEU A 205 -5.41 37.50 4.98
N ILE A 206 -5.43 38.43 4.03
CA ILE A 206 -6.03 39.74 4.19
C ILE A 206 -7.18 39.83 3.19
N ARG A 207 -8.41 39.87 3.70
CA ARG A 207 -9.61 40.10 2.89
C ARG A 207 -9.92 41.58 2.85
N LEU A 208 -9.80 42.19 1.68
CA LEU A 208 -10.11 43.59 1.44
C LEU A 208 -11.47 43.73 0.77
N GLN A 209 -12.33 44.58 1.32
CA GLN A 209 -13.60 45.00 0.72
C GLN A 209 -13.47 46.48 0.37
N ILE A 210 -13.39 46.79 -0.92
CA ILE A 210 -13.15 48.14 -1.43
C ILE A 210 -14.32 48.54 -2.33
N SER A 211 -14.88 49.72 -2.11
CA SER A 211 -15.80 50.40 -3.03
C SER A 211 -15.26 51.80 -3.36
N GLY A 212 -15.72 52.36 -4.48
CA GLY A 212 -15.25 53.66 -4.95
C GLY A 212 -14.07 53.57 -5.93
N GLN A 213 -13.36 54.68 -6.12
CA GLN A 213 -12.29 54.76 -7.14
C GLN A 213 -11.02 54.00 -6.75
N ALA A 214 -10.26 53.57 -7.76
CA ALA A 214 -8.95 52.94 -7.58
C ALA A 214 -7.96 53.93 -6.95
N ARG A 215 -7.32 53.54 -5.84
CA ARG A 215 -6.37 54.35 -5.07
C ARG A 215 -5.29 53.49 -4.44
N ARG A 216 -4.27 54.10 -3.86
CA ARG A 216 -3.26 53.36 -3.09
C ARG A 216 -3.74 53.23 -1.64
N ILE A 217 -3.65 52.02 -1.10
CA ILE A 217 -3.98 51.70 0.29
C ILE A 217 -2.72 51.18 0.96
N GLN A 218 -2.40 51.74 2.12
CA GLN A 218 -1.27 51.34 2.96
C GLN A 218 -1.81 50.51 4.12
N LEU A 219 -1.30 49.29 4.26
CA LEU A 219 -1.67 48.37 5.32
C LEU A 219 -0.50 48.24 6.31
N PRO A 220 -0.58 48.88 7.49
CA PRO A 220 0.49 48.83 8.48
C PRO A 220 0.53 47.49 9.25
N ASN A 221 1.75 47.05 9.59
CA ASN A 221 2.03 46.03 10.62
C ASN A 221 1.35 44.65 10.45
N LEU A 222 1.23 44.18 9.20
CA LEU A 222 0.63 42.87 8.91
C LEU A 222 1.62 41.70 8.91
N LEU A 223 2.92 41.94 8.77
CA LEU A 223 3.94 40.91 8.92
C LEU A 223 4.15 40.59 10.42
N PRO A 224 4.10 39.32 10.85
CA PRO A 224 4.40 38.95 12.23
C PRO A 224 5.78 39.46 12.68
N ALA A 225 5.89 39.96 13.91
CA ALA A 225 7.14 40.45 14.46
C ALA A 225 8.22 39.35 14.45
N GLY A 226 9.41 39.65 13.92
CA GLY A 226 10.52 38.68 13.83
C GLY A 226 10.43 37.71 12.62
N SER A 227 9.39 37.81 11.79
CA SER A 227 9.26 37.02 10.56
C SER A 227 9.84 37.74 9.34
N ARG A 228 10.12 36.99 8.27
CA ARG A 228 10.53 37.51 6.95
C ARG A 228 9.58 37.00 5.87
N PRO A 229 9.25 37.81 4.84
CA PRO A 229 8.41 37.35 3.74
C PRO A 229 9.09 36.23 2.95
N LEU A 230 8.31 35.23 2.55
CA LEU A 230 8.76 34.08 1.76
C LEU A 230 8.05 34.01 0.40
N ALA A 231 6.75 34.30 0.36
CA ALA A 231 5.96 34.32 -0.86
C ALA A 231 4.76 35.26 -0.72
N VAL A 232 4.30 35.78 -1.85
CA VAL A 232 3.12 36.64 -1.96
C VAL A 232 2.26 36.13 -3.09
N ASP A 233 0.98 35.93 -2.81
CA ASP A 233 -0.05 35.61 -3.79
C ASP A 233 -1.15 36.66 -3.68
N SER A 234 -1.35 37.42 -4.75
CA SER A 234 -2.22 38.59 -4.76
C SER A 234 -2.81 38.87 -6.15
N PRO A 235 -4.14 39.02 -6.28
CA PRO A 235 -4.77 39.49 -7.52
C PRO A 235 -4.57 40.99 -7.77
N LEU A 236 -4.21 41.74 -6.73
CA LEU A 236 -3.92 43.17 -6.81
C LEU A 236 -2.41 43.41 -6.93
N PRO A 237 -1.96 44.48 -7.62
CA PRO A 237 -0.57 44.89 -7.56
C PRO A 237 -0.20 45.30 -6.13
N ILE A 238 0.80 44.64 -5.54
CA ILE A 238 1.31 44.97 -4.22
C ILE A 238 2.82 45.21 -4.22
N GLY A 239 3.28 45.97 -3.24
CA GLY A 239 4.69 46.18 -2.92
C GLY A 239 4.90 46.33 -1.43
N PHE A 240 6.15 46.25 -0.99
CA PHE A 240 6.54 46.48 0.40
C PHE A 240 7.24 47.83 0.51
N SER A 241 6.89 48.63 1.52
CA SER A 241 7.65 49.83 1.87
C SER A 241 8.98 49.45 2.54
N PRO A 242 10.00 50.33 2.53
CA PRO A 242 11.25 50.11 3.27
C PRO A 242 11.05 49.89 4.78
N GLN A 243 9.91 50.32 5.31
CA GLN A 243 9.48 50.17 6.69
C GLN A 243 8.68 48.88 6.93
N GLY A 244 8.48 48.04 5.92
CA GLY A 244 7.80 46.73 6.01
C GLY A 244 6.27 46.79 5.87
N GLU A 245 5.71 47.93 5.48
CA GLU A 245 4.26 48.09 5.27
C GLU A 245 3.87 47.60 3.87
N ILE A 246 2.64 47.11 3.71
CA ILE A 246 2.17 46.61 2.42
C ILE A 246 1.43 47.74 1.70
N LEU A 247 1.90 48.09 0.50
CA LEU A 247 1.28 49.04 -0.40
C LEU A 247 0.47 48.27 -1.44
N VAL A 248 -0.84 48.46 -1.45
CA VAL A 248 -1.78 47.80 -2.38
C VAL A 248 -2.38 48.83 -3.31
N GLN A 249 -2.37 48.56 -4.62
CA GLN A 249 -3.16 49.32 -5.58
C GLN A 249 -4.60 48.78 -5.58
N SER A 250 -5.53 49.56 -5.06
CA SER A 250 -6.91 49.14 -4.85
C SER A 250 -7.69 49.13 -6.15
N ALA A 251 -8.53 48.10 -6.31
CA ALA A 251 -9.61 48.05 -7.29
C ALA A 251 -10.93 47.82 -6.55
N PRO A 252 -12.08 48.36 -7.03
CA PRO A 252 -13.38 48.05 -6.43
C PRO A 252 -13.64 46.54 -6.46
N GLY A 253 -14.14 45.97 -5.36
CA GLY A 253 -14.42 44.55 -5.21
C GLY A 253 -14.00 43.96 -3.87
N THR A 254 -14.11 42.64 -3.77
CA THR A 254 -13.57 41.85 -2.66
C THR A 254 -12.33 41.11 -3.12
N TRP A 255 -11.22 41.27 -2.42
CA TRP A 255 -9.92 40.72 -2.81
C TRP A 255 -9.27 40.01 -1.63
N ASP A 256 -8.78 38.81 -1.86
CA ASP A 256 -8.04 38.02 -0.88
C ASP A 256 -6.54 38.09 -1.23
N LEU A 257 -5.73 38.58 -0.30
CA LEU A 257 -4.28 38.69 -0.41
C LEU A 257 -3.62 37.68 0.54
N ARG A 258 -2.70 36.86 0.06
CA ARG A 258 -1.99 35.87 0.88
C ARG A 258 -0.50 36.19 0.95
N ILE A 259 0.02 36.32 2.17
CA ILE A 259 1.44 36.57 2.42
C ILE A 259 1.97 35.46 3.30
N THR A 260 2.87 34.65 2.76
CA THR A 260 3.59 33.63 3.51
C THR A 260 4.84 34.24 4.09
N SER A 261 4.98 34.18 5.41
CA SER A 261 6.16 34.63 6.13
C SER A 261 6.78 33.45 6.88
N ARG A 262 8.11 33.43 7.01
CA ARG A 262 8.84 32.42 7.77
C ARG A 262 9.54 33.06 8.97
N PHE A 263 9.70 32.30 10.04
CA PHE A 263 10.55 32.69 11.15
C PHE A 263 11.97 32.13 10.98
N PRO A 264 13.01 32.96 11.18
CA PRO A 264 14.39 32.48 11.16
C PRO A 264 14.71 31.50 12.28
N ASN A 265 14.01 31.58 13.41
CA ASN A 265 14.13 30.70 14.57
C ASN A 265 12.78 30.09 14.93
N ARG A 266 12.78 29.05 15.75
CA ARG A 266 11.56 28.54 16.40
C ARG A 266 10.91 29.64 17.25
N HIS A 267 9.62 29.92 17.02
CA HIS A 267 8.83 30.85 17.84
C HIS A 267 7.72 30.08 18.57
N ASP A 268 7.89 29.94 19.88
CA ASP A 268 6.89 29.31 20.76
C ASP A 268 5.91 30.34 21.35
N VAL A 269 6.17 31.64 21.15
CA VAL A 269 5.34 32.73 21.65
C VAL A 269 5.01 33.66 20.50
N LEU A 270 3.72 33.81 20.20
CA LEU A 270 3.22 34.63 19.11
C LEU A 270 2.23 35.66 19.67
N THR A 271 2.53 36.95 19.46
CA THR A 271 1.75 38.06 20.03
C THR A 271 1.12 38.88 18.91
N LEU A 272 -0.17 39.21 19.04
CA LEU A 272 -0.80 40.22 18.19
C LEU A 272 -0.39 41.61 18.69
N PRO A 273 0.28 42.45 17.88
CA PRO A 273 0.74 43.76 18.32
C PRO A 273 -0.41 44.64 18.86
N PRO A 274 -0.17 45.44 19.92
CA PRO A 274 -1.22 46.22 20.58
C PRO A 274 -1.77 47.38 19.73
N ASP A 275 -1.06 47.77 18.67
CA ASP A 275 -1.42 48.80 17.71
C ASP A 275 -2.40 48.29 16.62
N GLN A 276 -2.70 46.99 16.59
CA GLN A 276 -3.73 46.42 15.73
C GLN A 276 -5.14 46.83 16.20
N LYS A 277 -6.00 47.23 15.26
CA LYS A 277 -7.33 47.80 15.57
C LYS A 277 -8.45 46.77 15.74
N SER A 278 -8.26 45.55 15.22
CA SER A 278 -9.26 44.49 15.21
C SER A 278 -8.73 43.21 15.80
N GLN A 279 -9.63 42.39 16.35
CA GLN A 279 -9.32 40.99 16.69
C GLN A 279 -9.05 40.20 15.41
N GLU A 280 -8.19 39.20 15.51
CA GLU A 280 -7.87 38.28 14.42
C GLU A 280 -8.27 36.85 14.80
N VAL A 281 -8.63 36.04 13.81
CA VAL A 281 -8.82 34.59 14.01
C VAL A 281 -7.60 33.87 13.44
N TRP A 282 -6.93 33.09 14.29
CA TRP A 282 -5.73 32.34 13.95
C TRP A 282 -6.05 30.85 13.91
N ALA A 283 -5.71 30.19 12.81
CA ALA A 283 -5.72 28.74 12.66
C ALA A 283 -4.33 28.16 12.92
N LEU A 284 -4.25 26.97 13.51
CA LEU A 284 -2.99 26.25 13.77
C LEU A 284 -2.98 24.90 13.04
N GLU A 285 -2.07 24.76 12.08
CA GLU A 285 -1.73 23.49 11.43
C GLU A 285 -0.57 22.85 12.21
N THR A 286 -0.86 21.79 12.97
CA THR A 286 0.13 21.02 13.73
C THR A 286 0.77 19.94 12.87
N THR A 287 2.06 19.70 13.08
CA THR A 287 2.81 18.62 12.42
C THR A 287 3.23 17.62 13.49
N ASP A 288 2.35 16.69 13.84
CA ASP A 288 2.52 15.82 15.02
C ASP A 288 3.79 14.96 14.98
N HIS A 289 4.30 14.65 13.79
CA HIS A 289 5.55 13.91 13.59
C HIS A 289 6.82 14.78 13.73
N LEU A 290 6.67 16.11 13.71
CA LEU A 290 7.74 17.06 14.08
C LEU A 290 7.76 17.26 15.59
N ARG A 291 6.60 17.57 16.19
CA ARG A 291 6.38 17.72 17.63
C ARG A 291 4.89 17.76 17.98
N THR A 292 4.54 17.38 19.21
CA THR A 292 3.19 17.55 19.76
C THR A 292 3.11 18.84 20.57
N LEU A 293 2.14 19.70 20.23
CA LEU A 293 1.96 21.02 20.84
C LEU A 293 0.71 21.11 21.71
N THR A 294 0.79 21.94 22.75
CA THR A 294 -0.36 22.41 23.53
C THR A 294 -0.42 23.94 23.47
N VAL A 295 -1.60 24.49 23.23
CA VAL A 295 -1.81 25.94 23.08
C VAL A 295 -2.34 26.53 24.38
N SER A 296 -1.80 27.66 24.81
CA SER A 296 -2.28 28.42 25.98
C SER A 296 -2.22 29.93 25.72
N GLY A 297 -2.88 30.72 26.57
CA GLY A 297 -2.88 32.19 26.51
C GLY A 297 -3.98 32.83 25.65
N VAL A 298 -4.71 32.04 24.86
CA VAL A 298 -5.80 32.51 23.97
C VAL A 298 -7.01 31.57 23.99
N PRO A 299 -8.25 32.09 23.84
CA PRO A 299 -9.45 31.26 23.79
C PRO A 299 -9.59 30.53 22.43
N ALA A 300 -9.90 29.24 22.48
CA ALA A 300 -10.28 28.46 21.32
C ALA A 300 -11.70 28.84 20.86
N VAL A 301 -11.94 28.83 19.55
CA VAL A 301 -13.24 29.09 18.91
C VAL A 301 -13.55 28.00 17.90
N ASP A 302 -14.84 27.72 17.65
CA ASP A 302 -15.26 26.76 16.62
C ASP A 302 -14.98 27.35 15.22
N PRO A 303 -14.11 26.73 14.38
CA PRO A 303 -13.80 27.25 13.06
C PRO A 303 -15.04 27.42 12.17
N ARG A 304 -16.10 26.62 12.38
CA ARG A 304 -17.33 26.67 11.57
C ARG A 304 -18.10 27.96 11.75
N THR A 305 -18.02 28.57 12.95
CA THR A 305 -18.68 29.83 13.29
C THR A 305 -17.85 31.07 12.95
N THR A 306 -16.70 30.91 12.29
CA THR A 306 -15.81 32.01 11.87
C THR A 306 -15.84 32.22 10.35
N ASP A 307 -15.34 33.36 9.90
CA ASP A 307 -15.17 33.71 8.48
C ASP A 307 -13.85 33.18 7.87
N LEU A 308 -13.19 32.22 8.54
CA LEU A 308 -11.99 31.56 8.02
C LEU A 308 -12.25 30.95 6.64
N PRO A 309 -11.25 30.91 5.73
CA PRO A 309 -11.34 30.15 4.48
C PRO A 309 -11.74 28.70 4.71
N ALA A 310 -12.50 28.11 3.78
CA ALA A 310 -12.96 26.73 3.88
C ALA A 310 -11.80 25.75 4.18
N ASP A 311 -10.68 25.94 3.51
CA ASP A 311 -9.46 25.12 3.62
C ASP A 311 -8.82 25.20 5.03
N TRP A 312 -9.05 26.30 5.76
CA TRP A 312 -8.50 26.54 7.10
C TRP A 312 -9.44 26.11 8.22
N LYS A 313 -10.74 25.96 7.94
CA LYS A 313 -11.75 25.51 8.93
C LYS A 313 -11.53 24.08 9.44
N ARG A 314 -10.60 23.33 8.85
CA ARG A 314 -10.17 22.00 9.32
C ARG A 314 -9.20 22.03 10.51
N PHE A 315 -8.59 23.19 10.79
CA PHE A 315 -7.58 23.36 11.82
C PHE A 315 -8.19 23.92 13.11
N GLN A 316 -7.48 23.73 14.24
CA GLN A 316 -7.87 24.38 15.50
C GLN A 316 -7.75 25.90 15.35
N SER A 317 -8.76 26.64 15.79
CA SER A 317 -8.80 28.10 15.66
C SER A 317 -8.92 28.81 17.00
N PHE A 318 -8.27 29.97 17.08
CA PHE A 318 -8.16 30.79 18.28
C PHE A 318 -8.51 32.25 17.94
N LEU A 319 -9.21 32.92 18.85
CA LEU A 319 -9.50 34.34 18.72
C LEU A 319 -8.43 35.14 19.47
N ILE A 320 -7.71 36.00 18.77
CA ILE A 320 -6.60 36.78 19.34
C ILE A 320 -6.94 38.27 19.29
N GLY A 321 -6.99 38.90 20.47
CA GLY A 321 -7.16 40.33 20.62
C GLY A 321 -5.83 41.11 20.66
N PRO A 322 -5.85 42.43 20.42
CA PRO A 322 -4.65 43.27 20.46
C PRO A 322 -3.90 43.12 21.79
N GLY A 323 -2.59 42.84 21.73
CA GLY A 323 -1.74 42.59 22.89
C GLY A 323 -1.85 41.19 23.51
N GLN A 324 -2.78 40.34 23.06
CA GLN A 324 -2.85 38.95 23.51
C GLN A 324 -1.75 38.10 22.88
N THR A 325 -1.36 37.06 23.61
CA THR A 325 -0.23 36.19 23.26
C THR A 325 -0.67 34.73 23.26
N MET A 326 -0.41 34.04 22.15
CA MET A 326 -0.56 32.61 21.99
C MET A 326 0.78 31.93 22.28
N THR A 327 0.77 31.00 23.24
CA THR A 327 1.96 30.21 23.62
C THR A 327 1.80 28.77 23.14
N LEU A 328 2.79 28.28 22.39
CA LEU A 328 2.92 26.92 21.87
C LEU A 328 3.88 26.13 22.77
N ALA A 329 3.34 25.36 23.72
CA ALA A 329 4.14 24.52 24.61
C ALA A 329 4.34 23.13 23.99
N GLU A 330 5.59 22.76 23.73
CA GLU A 330 5.99 21.44 23.25
C GLU A 330 5.89 20.41 24.37
N THR A 331 5.21 19.30 24.09
CA THR A 331 5.05 18.18 25.03
C THR A 331 5.87 16.96 24.64
N HIS A 332 6.05 16.75 23.34
CA HIS A 332 6.84 15.67 22.75
C HIS A 332 7.46 16.14 21.43
N ARG A 333 8.59 15.56 21.04
CA ARG A 333 9.33 15.93 19.82
C ARG A 333 9.69 14.71 18.99
N GLY A 334 9.58 14.86 17.66
CA GLY A 334 9.86 13.82 16.68
C GLY A 334 8.69 12.86 16.48
N ALA A 335 8.92 11.84 15.67
CA ALA A 335 7.95 10.77 15.48
C ALA A 335 7.73 10.01 16.79
N ALA A 336 6.50 9.52 17.00
CA ALA A 336 6.19 8.68 18.15
C ALA A 336 7.16 7.51 18.25
N ASP A 337 7.70 7.27 19.44
CA ASP A 337 8.63 6.17 19.69
C ASP A 337 7.98 4.83 19.28
N PRO A 338 8.56 4.09 18.31
CA PRO A 338 8.01 2.81 17.88
C PRO A 338 8.02 1.74 19.00
N GLY A 339 8.72 2.01 20.11
CA GLY A 339 8.87 1.10 21.23
C GLY A 339 9.88 -0.03 20.93
N PRO A 340 9.96 -1.04 21.82
CA PRO A 340 10.86 -2.18 21.63
C PRO A 340 10.38 -3.09 20.50
N ALA A 341 11.32 -3.80 19.88
CA ALA A 341 11.02 -4.80 18.85
C ALA A 341 10.09 -5.89 19.40
N ARG A 342 9.08 -6.28 18.61
CA ARG A 342 8.13 -7.35 18.97
C ARG A 342 8.38 -8.55 18.07
N LEU A 343 8.77 -9.67 18.67
CA LEU A 343 9.07 -10.92 17.96
C LEU A 343 7.96 -11.95 18.13
N SER A 344 7.62 -12.69 17.08
CA SER A 344 6.86 -13.93 17.16
C SER A 344 7.70 -15.04 16.55
N VAL A 345 8.01 -16.07 17.35
CA VAL A 345 8.99 -17.10 17.02
C VAL A 345 8.33 -18.46 17.01
N THR A 346 8.48 -19.18 15.90
CA THR A 346 8.16 -20.61 15.78
C THR A 346 9.45 -21.39 15.60
N ARG A 347 9.79 -22.22 16.59
CA ARG A 347 11.06 -22.94 16.65
C ARG A 347 10.87 -24.43 16.35
N SER A 348 11.73 -25.00 15.53
CA SER A 348 11.88 -26.45 15.38
C SER A 348 13.25 -26.85 15.91
N LEU A 349 13.30 -27.81 16.82
CA LEU A 349 14.50 -28.32 17.47
C LEU A 349 14.68 -29.79 17.10
N TRP A 350 15.91 -30.21 16.81
CA TRP A 350 16.27 -31.61 16.60
C TRP A 350 17.39 -31.97 17.56
N LEU A 351 17.15 -32.96 18.41
CA LEU A 351 18.18 -33.56 19.24
C LEU A 351 19.08 -34.46 18.37
N ASP A 352 20.39 -34.34 18.54
CA ASP A 352 21.33 -35.23 17.87
C ASP A 352 21.13 -36.69 18.30
N PHE A 353 21.49 -37.61 17.40
CA PHE A 353 21.43 -39.05 17.69
C PHE A 353 22.34 -39.49 18.86
N ASP A 354 23.41 -38.74 19.14
CA ASP A 354 24.31 -38.98 20.28
C ASP A 354 23.90 -38.18 21.54
N GLY A 355 22.90 -37.30 21.42
CA GLY A 355 22.41 -36.43 22.48
C GLY A 355 23.40 -35.33 22.92
N GLN A 356 24.40 -34.99 22.10
CA GLN A 356 25.43 -33.98 22.43
C GLN A 356 25.11 -32.56 21.94
N GLY A 357 23.94 -32.36 21.32
CA GLY A 357 23.54 -31.06 20.81
C GLY A 357 22.11 -31.02 20.29
N LEU A 358 21.66 -29.80 20.04
CA LEU A 358 20.38 -29.48 19.41
C LEU A 358 20.64 -28.60 18.20
N THR A 359 20.09 -28.98 17.05
CA THR A 359 19.98 -28.08 15.89
C THR A 359 18.62 -27.39 15.96
N ALA A 360 18.60 -26.08 15.77
CA ALA A 360 17.37 -25.30 15.80
C ALA A 360 17.16 -24.55 14.47
N ARG A 361 15.90 -24.47 14.06
CA ARG A 361 15.42 -23.55 13.03
C ARG A 361 14.31 -22.69 13.62
N ASP A 362 14.54 -21.39 13.65
CA ASP A 362 13.58 -20.39 14.09
C ASP A 362 12.98 -19.68 12.86
N SER A 363 11.66 -19.67 12.77
CA SER A 363 10.90 -18.80 11.88
C SER A 363 10.38 -17.62 12.68
N ILE A 364 10.84 -16.42 12.35
CA ILE A 364 10.65 -15.21 13.15
C ILE A 364 9.94 -14.17 12.29
N THR A 365 8.76 -13.74 12.74
CA THR A 365 8.11 -12.53 12.22
C THR A 365 8.31 -11.43 13.25
N ALA A 366 8.87 -10.30 12.84
CA ALA A 366 9.19 -9.22 13.75
C ALA A 366 8.76 -7.85 13.23
N ALA A 367 8.30 -7.00 14.15
CA ALA A 367 8.20 -5.57 13.98
C ALA A 367 9.37 -4.91 14.73
N MET A 368 10.38 -4.46 13.99
CA MET A 368 11.57 -3.80 14.52
C MET A 368 11.21 -2.41 15.05
N GLY A 369 11.88 -2.02 16.14
CA GLY A 369 11.72 -0.73 16.80
C GLY A 369 12.89 0.21 16.50
N ARG A 370 13.31 1.00 17.49
CA ARG A 370 14.51 1.85 17.37
C ARG A 370 15.79 1.04 17.13
N ASP A 371 15.91 -0.09 17.82
CA ASP A 371 17.02 -1.02 17.62
C ASP A 371 16.79 -1.86 16.38
N GLN A 372 17.82 -1.91 15.55
CA GLN A 372 17.78 -2.51 14.23
C GLN A 372 18.71 -3.73 14.17
N SER A 373 18.83 -4.48 15.28
CA SER A 373 19.62 -5.69 15.35
C SER A 373 18.98 -6.73 16.26
N LEU A 374 19.24 -8.01 15.97
CA LEU A 374 18.78 -9.15 16.76
C LEU A 374 19.98 -10.06 17.04
N ALA A 375 20.22 -10.37 18.31
CA ALA A 375 21.31 -11.24 18.73
C ALA A 375 20.80 -12.51 19.41
N MET A 376 21.48 -13.62 19.15
CA MET A 376 21.20 -14.90 19.78
C MET A 376 21.93 -15.01 21.12
N ILE A 377 21.23 -15.47 22.15
CA ILE A 377 21.78 -15.61 23.51
C ILE A 377 22.57 -16.92 23.63
N PRO A 378 23.78 -16.91 24.21
CA PRO A 378 24.52 -18.13 24.52
C PRO A 378 23.72 -19.11 25.43
N PRO A 379 23.90 -20.43 25.32
CA PRO A 379 24.93 -21.12 24.54
C PRO A 379 24.59 -21.31 23.05
N GLY A 380 23.45 -20.80 22.58
CA GLY A 380 23.06 -20.87 21.17
C GLY A 380 24.02 -20.10 20.27
N GLN A 381 24.41 -20.73 19.16
CA GLN A 381 25.26 -20.14 18.14
C GLN A 381 24.47 -20.01 16.85
N LEU A 382 24.26 -18.77 16.42
CA LEU A 382 23.58 -18.48 15.16
C LEU A 382 24.55 -18.74 14.00
N GLU A 383 24.17 -19.63 13.09
CA GLU A 383 25.05 -20.09 12.02
C GLU A 383 24.53 -19.76 10.62
N ARG A 384 23.25 -19.43 10.46
CA ARG A 384 22.71 -18.89 9.20
C ARG A 384 21.46 -18.06 9.44
N THR A 385 21.30 -17.01 8.66
CA THR A 385 20.11 -16.17 8.63
C THR A 385 19.65 -15.93 7.21
N VAL A 386 18.35 -16.02 7.00
CA VAL A 386 17.67 -15.67 5.75
C VAL A 386 16.64 -14.60 6.08
N LEU A 387 16.85 -13.39 5.58
CA LEU A 387 15.98 -12.25 5.82
C LEU A 387 15.16 -11.97 4.56
N ASN A 388 13.83 -12.06 4.65
CA ASN A 388 12.90 -11.83 3.54
C ASN A 388 13.25 -12.65 2.26
N GLY A 389 13.74 -13.87 2.44
CA GLY A 389 14.13 -14.78 1.34
C GLY A 389 15.57 -14.65 0.86
N GLU A 390 16.35 -13.69 1.36
CA GLU A 390 17.76 -13.50 0.99
C GLU A 390 18.70 -13.90 2.15
N ASP A 391 19.73 -14.68 1.86
CA ASP A 391 20.76 -15.02 2.85
C ASP A 391 21.50 -13.76 3.32
N GLN A 392 21.63 -13.61 4.63
CA GLN A 392 22.34 -12.50 5.26
C GLN A 392 23.54 -13.01 6.06
N PRO A 393 24.63 -12.25 6.16
CA PRO A 393 25.76 -12.64 6.98
C PRO A 393 25.41 -12.56 8.47
N VAL A 394 25.84 -13.56 9.23
CA VAL A 394 25.82 -13.51 10.69
C VAL A 394 27.02 -12.70 11.16
N VAL A 395 26.77 -11.74 12.05
CA VAL A 395 27.76 -10.81 12.59
C VAL A 395 27.83 -10.86 14.11
N LEU A 396 28.91 -10.34 14.69
CA LEU A 396 29.09 -10.21 16.13
C LEU A 396 28.56 -8.85 16.60
N LEU A 397 27.55 -8.86 17.46
CA LEU A 397 26.86 -7.68 17.95
C LEU A 397 27.19 -7.39 19.43
N GLY A 398 27.29 -6.09 19.74
CA GLY A 398 27.51 -5.57 21.08
C GLY A 398 28.87 -5.93 21.68
N ASN A 399 29.13 -5.47 22.90
CA ASN A 399 30.40 -5.70 23.60
C ASN A 399 30.62 -7.17 23.97
N ALA A 400 29.52 -7.94 24.12
CA ALA A 400 29.57 -9.37 24.40
C ALA A 400 29.83 -10.23 23.15
N ALA A 401 29.97 -9.62 21.97
CA ALA A 401 30.21 -10.29 20.69
C ALA A 401 29.23 -11.46 20.44
N MET A 402 27.93 -11.22 20.65
CA MET A 402 26.90 -12.23 20.42
C MET A 402 26.65 -12.39 18.92
N SER A 403 26.49 -13.63 18.44
CA SER A 403 26.13 -13.90 17.04
C SER A 403 24.72 -13.38 16.75
N GLY A 404 24.57 -12.57 15.71
CA GLY A 404 23.31 -11.93 15.39
C GLY A 404 23.27 -11.36 13.98
N ILE A 405 22.25 -10.54 13.72
CA ILE A 405 21.99 -9.93 12.43
C ILE A 405 21.61 -8.45 12.60
N VAL A 406 22.07 -7.61 11.69
CA VAL A 406 21.60 -6.23 11.54
C VAL A 406 20.48 -6.20 10.52
N VAL A 407 19.38 -5.56 10.88
CA VAL A 407 18.14 -5.47 10.12
C VAL A 407 17.96 -4.02 9.63
N ARG A 408 17.38 -3.82 8.45
CA ARG A 408 17.15 -2.49 7.85
C ARG A 408 15.72 -2.34 7.33
N ALA A 409 14.79 -3.03 7.98
CA ALA A 409 13.38 -3.05 7.65
C ALA A 409 12.53 -3.10 8.93
N ARG A 410 11.34 -2.51 8.87
CA ARG A 410 10.43 -2.49 10.02
C ARG A 410 9.74 -3.83 10.22
N SER A 411 9.14 -4.36 9.16
CA SER A 411 8.54 -5.69 9.18
C SER A 411 9.50 -6.67 8.51
N VAL A 412 9.80 -7.76 9.22
CA VAL A 412 10.73 -8.77 8.72
C VAL A 412 10.24 -10.18 8.95
N GLU A 413 10.50 -11.02 7.96
CA GLU A 413 10.43 -12.47 8.04
C GLU A 413 11.88 -13.00 8.03
N LEU A 414 12.31 -13.52 9.17
CA LEU A 414 13.66 -14.02 9.39
C LEU A 414 13.60 -15.52 9.66
N THR A 415 14.29 -16.31 8.84
CA THR A 415 14.63 -17.69 9.18
C THR A 415 16.04 -17.72 9.75
N ALA A 416 16.19 -18.25 10.95
CA ALA A 416 17.48 -18.36 11.64
C ALA A 416 17.76 -19.83 11.96
N GLU A 417 18.94 -20.31 11.56
CA GLU A 417 19.41 -21.67 11.83
C GLU A 417 20.57 -21.60 12.82
N SER A 418 20.47 -22.36 13.91
CA SER A 418 21.42 -22.28 15.02
C SER A 418 21.76 -23.64 15.62
N ARG A 419 22.93 -23.69 16.27
CA ARG A 419 23.45 -24.87 16.96
C ARG A 419 23.55 -24.59 18.45
N TRP A 420 23.08 -25.55 19.24
CA TRP A 420 23.03 -25.45 20.69
C TRP A 420 23.74 -26.65 21.30
N PRO A 421 24.81 -26.45 22.09
CA PRO A 421 25.41 -27.51 22.88
C PRO A 421 24.40 -28.12 23.87
N TRP A 422 24.43 -29.45 24.02
CA TRP A 422 23.59 -30.20 24.97
C TRP A 422 24.37 -31.42 25.48
N PRO A 423 24.18 -31.93 26.71
CA PRO A 423 23.33 -31.42 27.78
C PRO A 423 23.86 -30.13 28.39
N VAL A 424 22.94 -29.19 28.69
CA VAL A 424 23.21 -28.04 29.55
C VAL A 424 22.13 -27.99 30.65
N ASP A 425 22.44 -27.39 31.79
CA ASP A 425 21.51 -27.33 32.92
C ASP A 425 20.24 -26.54 32.57
N GLU A 426 20.39 -25.42 31.86
CA GLU A 426 19.30 -24.53 31.47
C GLU A 426 19.47 -24.02 30.03
N LEU A 427 18.38 -23.99 29.27
CA LEU A 427 18.31 -23.38 27.94
C LEU A 427 17.49 -22.09 27.98
N PRO A 428 17.91 -21.01 27.31
CA PRO A 428 17.07 -19.82 27.21
C PRO A 428 15.80 -20.13 26.38
N CYS A 429 14.63 -19.80 26.93
CA CYS A 429 13.35 -20.02 26.26
C CYS A 429 13.27 -19.23 24.94
N SER A 430 13.50 -17.91 25.00
CA SER A 430 13.48 -17.05 23.81
C SER A 430 14.60 -17.43 22.84
N GLY A 431 15.81 -17.63 23.35
CA GLY A 431 17.06 -17.74 22.57
C GLY A 431 17.51 -16.43 21.91
N TRP A 432 16.78 -15.33 22.09
CA TRP A 432 17.04 -14.03 21.47
C TRP A 432 17.12 -12.93 22.53
N ASP A 433 17.95 -11.91 22.29
CA ASP A 433 18.21 -10.76 23.16
C ASP A 433 17.04 -9.75 23.26
N ARG A 434 15.85 -10.16 22.82
CA ARG A 434 14.61 -9.37 22.81
C ARG A 434 13.45 -10.20 23.34
N THR A 435 12.48 -9.52 23.95
CA THR A 435 11.26 -10.17 24.42
C THR A 435 10.48 -10.74 23.25
N VAL A 436 10.12 -12.02 23.35
CA VAL A 436 9.34 -12.74 22.34
C VAL A 436 7.88 -12.71 22.75
N SER A 437 7.04 -12.01 21.98
CA SER A 437 5.62 -11.85 22.27
C SER A 437 4.81 -13.15 22.17
N ARG A 438 5.23 -14.06 21.28
CA ARG A 438 4.66 -15.39 21.10
C ARG A 438 5.77 -16.36 20.78
N LEU A 439 5.89 -17.42 21.58
CA LEU A 439 6.86 -18.49 21.39
C LEU A 439 6.12 -19.83 21.30
N SER A 440 6.45 -20.61 20.27
CA SER A 440 6.09 -22.02 20.17
C SER A 440 7.28 -22.80 19.65
N ALA A 441 7.48 -24.01 20.16
CA ALA A 441 8.57 -24.86 19.73
C ALA A 441 8.11 -26.32 19.53
N THR A 442 8.71 -26.99 18.55
CA THR A 442 8.57 -28.44 18.35
C THR A 442 9.93 -29.10 18.52
N LEU A 443 10.07 -29.96 19.50
CA LEU A 443 11.28 -30.75 19.75
C LEU A 443 11.13 -32.13 19.12
N ASN A 444 11.92 -32.39 18.09
CA ASN A 444 12.03 -33.68 17.42
C ASN A 444 13.12 -34.52 18.10
N LEU A 445 12.74 -35.73 18.51
CA LEU A 445 13.62 -36.69 19.17
C LEU A 445 13.99 -37.82 18.20
N PRO A 446 15.26 -38.23 18.16
CA PRO A 446 15.65 -39.44 17.45
C PRO A 446 15.12 -40.69 18.18
N PRO A 447 15.10 -41.86 17.52
CA PRO A 447 14.53 -43.07 18.10
C PRO A 447 15.22 -43.48 19.41
N GLY A 448 14.42 -43.97 20.35
CA GLY A 448 14.91 -44.39 21.67
C GLY A 448 15.07 -43.27 22.70
N TYR A 449 14.72 -42.02 22.38
CA TYR A 449 14.67 -40.92 23.34
C TYR A 449 13.25 -40.68 23.86
N THR A 450 13.11 -40.32 25.14
CA THR A 450 11.80 -40.01 25.75
C THR A 450 11.94 -38.84 26.71
N VAL A 451 11.03 -37.86 26.60
CA VAL A 451 10.97 -36.73 27.53
C VAL A 451 10.17 -37.10 28.77
N LEU A 452 10.80 -36.99 29.95
CA LEU A 452 10.16 -37.20 31.24
C LEU A 452 9.32 -35.99 31.65
N ALA A 453 9.93 -34.81 31.63
CA ALA A 453 9.31 -33.53 31.93
C ALA A 453 10.05 -32.40 31.23
N VAL A 454 9.34 -31.28 31.11
CA VAL A 454 9.90 -29.99 30.71
C VAL A 454 9.51 -28.98 31.77
N ASP A 455 10.48 -28.23 32.26
CA ASP A 455 10.25 -27.09 33.13
C ASP A 455 10.49 -25.79 32.33
N GLY A 456 9.82 -24.71 32.72
CA GLY A 456 9.92 -23.41 32.06
C GLY A 456 9.01 -23.21 30.83
N ALA A 457 8.27 -24.23 30.39
CA ALA A 457 7.22 -24.13 29.35
C ALA A 457 5.82 -24.36 29.94
N ASP A 458 4.84 -23.52 29.56
CA ASP A 458 3.49 -23.59 30.14
C ASP A 458 2.70 -24.81 29.68
N ASN A 459 2.85 -25.21 28.41
CA ASN A 459 2.34 -26.48 27.92
C ASN A 459 3.46 -27.26 27.23
N ALA A 460 3.66 -28.50 27.67
CA ALA A 460 4.61 -29.44 27.08
C ALA A 460 3.98 -30.83 26.94
N ALA A 461 3.67 -31.25 25.71
CA ALA A 461 3.05 -32.55 25.45
C ALA A 461 3.53 -33.20 24.15
N PRO A 462 3.70 -34.54 24.12
CA PRO A 462 3.55 -35.49 25.23
C PRO A 462 4.84 -35.69 26.07
N THR A 463 4.78 -35.42 27.38
CA THR A 463 5.81 -35.80 28.37
C THR A 463 5.33 -36.97 29.24
N TRP A 464 6.25 -37.76 29.82
CA TRP A 464 5.84 -38.87 30.70
C TRP A 464 5.08 -38.37 31.94
N ILE A 465 5.59 -37.34 32.63
CA ILE A 465 4.93 -36.77 33.82
C ILE A 465 3.61 -36.10 33.45
N GLY A 466 3.59 -35.29 32.38
CA GLY A 466 2.38 -34.57 31.95
C GLY A 466 1.27 -35.46 31.38
N SER A 467 1.58 -36.73 31.04
CA SER A 467 0.57 -37.68 30.57
C SER A 467 -0.34 -38.24 31.68
N TRP A 468 0.03 -38.08 32.95
CA TRP A 468 -0.76 -38.57 34.08
C TRP A 468 -1.92 -37.64 34.43
N SER A 469 -3.16 -38.14 34.33
CA SER A 469 -4.32 -37.45 34.90
C SER A 469 -4.63 -37.91 36.33
N LEU A 470 -5.44 -37.13 37.06
CA LEU A 470 -5.95 -37.53 38.38
C LEU A 470 -6.73 -38.87 38.30
N LEU A 471 -7.46 -39.08 37.19
CA LEU A 471 -8.18 -40.32 36.94
C LEU A 471 -7.23 -41.51 36.75
N ASP A 472 -6.12 -41.32 36.04
CA ASP A 472 -5.12 -42.38 35.81
C ASP A 472 -4.46 -42.79 37.13
N ILE A 473 -4.07 -41.81 37.95
CA ILE A 473 -3.49 -42.07 39.28
C ILE A 473 -4.51 -42.84 40.14
N PHE A 474 -5.77 -42.40 40.15
CA PHE A 474 -6.83 -43.09 40.87
C PHE A 474 -7.04 -44.53 40.37
N LEU A 475 -7.11 -44.74 39.05
CA LEU A 475 -7.28 -46.06 38.44
C LEU A 475 -6.11 -46.98 38.78
N VAL A 476 -4.87 -46.51 38.67
CA VAL A 476 -3.67 -47.28 39.01
C VAL A 476 -3.68 -47.70 40.48
N LEU A 477 -4.05 -46.80 41.39
CA LEU A 477 -4.17 -47.11 42.82
C LEU A 477 -5.29 -48.12 43.10
N VAL A 478 -6.47 -47.95 42.49
CA VAL A 478 -7.60 -48.88 42.68
C VAL A 478 -7.26 -50.28 42.16
N LEU A 479 -6.64 -50.39 40.99
CA LEU A 479 -6.22 -51.67 40.44
C LEU A 479 -5.13 -52.33 41.29
N ALA A 480 -4.14 -51.56 41.75
CA ALA A 480 -3.08 -52.07 42.63
C ALA A 480 -3.62 -52.53 43.99
N ILE A 481 -4.49 -51.76 44.64
CA ILE A 481 -5.13 -52.12 45.91
C ILE A 481 -6.09 -53.30 45.69
N GLY A 482 -6.82 -53.33 44.58
CA GLY A 482 -7.66 -54.45 44.16
C GLY A 482 -6.86 -55.74 44.04
N ALA A 483 -5.70 -55.71 43.38
CA ALA A 483 -4.77 -56.83 43.29
C ALA A 483 -4.18 -57.21 44.66
N TRP A 484 -3.85 -56.24 45.50
CA TRP A 484 -3.39 -56.50 46.87
C TRP A 484 -4.44 -57.27 47.67
N LYS A 485 -5.65 -56.75 47.74
CA LYS A 485 -6.76 -57.37 48.46
C LYS A 485 -7.14 -58.71 47.85
N ALA A 486 -7.11 -58.84 46.53
CA ALA A 486 -7.54 -60.04 45.81
C ALA A 486 -6.49 -61.15 45.72
N ARG A 487 -5.19 -60.91 45.90
CA ARG A 487 -4.16 -61.96 45.78
C ARG A 487 -2.91 -61.82 46.67
N GLY A 488 -2.78 -60.74 47.45
CA GLY A 488 -1.68 -60.52 48.40
C GLY A 488 -0.82 -59.29 48.06
N ILE A 489 0.04 -58.85 48.98
CA ILE A 489 0.77 -57.57 48.82
C ILE A 489 1.71 -57.57 47.60
N TRP A 490 2.35 -58.69 47.30
CA TRP A 490 3.25 -58.82 46.16
C TRP A 490 2.55 -58.69 44.81
N SER A 491 1.31 -59.17 44.65
CA SER A 491 0.53 -58.95 43.43
C SER A 491 0.11 -57.50 43.26
N GLY A 492 -0.17 -56.80 44.37
CA GLY A 492 -0.44 -55.36 44.35
C GLY A 492 0.79 -54.56 43.94
N LEU A 493 1.95 -54.85 44.52
CA LEU A 493 3.21 -54.15 44.19
C LEU A 493 3.67 -54.42 42.75
N ALA A 494 3.59 -55.66 42.27
CA ALA A 494 3.97 -55.99 40.89
C ALA A 494 3.07 -55.29 39.87
N LEU A 495 1.75 -55.27 40.11
CA LEU A 495 0.81 -54.56 39.25
C LEU A 495 0.99 -53.04 39.32
N LEU A 496 1.21 -52.48 40.52
CA LEU A 496 1.51 -51.06 40.70
C LEU A 496 2.74 -50.64 39.89
N ALA A 497 3.86 -51.36 40.05
CA ALA A 497 5.10 -51.07 39.33
C ALA A 497 4.92 -51.19 37.81
N PHE A 498 4.20 -52.22 37.34
CA PHE A 498 3.87 -52.34 35.91
C PHE A 498 3.05 -51.13 35.42
N LEU A 499 1.96 -50.81 36.12
CA LEU A 499 1.04 -49.74 35.73
C LEU A 499 1.73 -48.37 35.74
N VAL A 500 2.52 -48.06 36.76
CA VAL A 500 3.30 -46.80 36.81
C VAL A 500 4.26 -46.70 35.62
N LEU A 501 4.91 -47.78 35.21
CA LEU A 501 5.88 -47.70 34.11
C LEU A 501 5.24 -47.81 32.72
N ALA A 502 4.09 -48.47 32.59
CA ALA A 502 3.51 -48.85 31.31
C ALA A 502 2.17 -48.17 30.98
N ALA A 503 1.50 -47.48 31.91
CA ALA A 503 0.14 -46.99 31.70
C ALA A 503 -0.03 -46.10 30.46
N HIS A 504 0.96 -45.24 30.18
CA HIS A 504 0.96 -44.32 29.03
C HIS A 504 1.79 -44.84 27.85
N GLN A 505 2.10 -46.14 27.79
CA GLN A 505 2.74 -46.76 26.63
C GLN A 505 1.67 -47.25 25.64
N THR A 506 1.93 -47.07 24.35
CA THR A 506 1.05 -47.54 23.28
C THR A 506 0.85 -49.06 23.38
N GLY A 507 -0.42 -49.49 23.33
CA GLY A 507 -0.79 -50.91 23.41
C GLY A 507 -0.74 -51.54 24.81
N ALA A 508 -0.42 -50.80 25.88
CA ALA A 508 -0.39 -51.38 27.23
C ALA A 508 -1.78 -51.85 27.69
N PRO A 509 -1.95 -53.10 28.17
CA PRO A 509 -3.27 -53.65 28.50
C PRO A 509 -3.75 -53.24 29.91
N VAL A 510 -3.83 -51.93 30.18
CA VAL A 510 -4.15 -51.37 31.50
C VAL A 510 -5.55 -51.76 31.97
N LEU A 511 -6.57 -51.49 31.14
CA LEU A 511 -7.98 -51.67 31.52
C LEU A 511 -8.39 -53.14 31.64
N LEU A 512 -7.67 -54.05 30.99
CA LEU A 512 -7.97 -55.49 31.02
C LEU A 512 -7.69 -56.12 32.39
N TRP A 513 -6.94 -55.44 33.26
CA TRP A 513 -6.76 -55.86 34.66
C TRP A 513 -8.03 -55.71 35.50
N ALA A 514 -8.88 -54.72 35.22
CA ALA A 514 -10.11 -54.48 35.98
C ALA A 514 -11.08 -55.69 35.98
N PRO A 515 -11.49 -56.27 34.83
CA PRO A 515 -12.39 -57.41 34.83
C PRO A 515 -11.74 -58.68 35.41
N ILE A 516 -10.42 -58.84 35.26
CA ILE A 516 -9.68 -59.96 35.87
C ILE A 516 -9.73 -59.87 37.39
N LEU A 517 -9.48 -58.68 37.95
CA LEU A 517 -9.52 -58.44 39.39
C LEU A 517 -10.95 -58.54 39.94
N ALA A 518 -11.95 -58.02 39.22
CA ALA A 518 -13.34 -58.13 39.59
C ALA A 518 -13.80 -59.61 39.64
N CYS A 519 -13.49 -60.40 38.61
CA CYS A 519 -13.79 -61.83 38.61
C CYS A 519 -13.03 -62.60 39.69
N ALA A 520 -11.75 -62.27 39.93
CA ALA A 520 -10.96 -62.88 41.00
C ALA A 520 -11.52 -62.56 42.40
N ALA A 521 -12.03 -61.35 42.62
CA ALA A 521 -12.69 -60.95 43.86
C ALA A 521 -14.05 -61.65 44.03
N LEU A 522 -14.86 -61.74 42.97
CA LEU A 522 -16.15 -62.45 43.00
C LEU A 522 -15.98 -63.96 43.24
N LEU A 523 -14.96 -64.59 42.68
CA LEU A 523 -14.64 -66.00 42.95
C LEU A 523 -14.27 -66.25 44.42
N ARG A 524 -13.65 -65.26 45.09
CA ARG A 524 -13.38 -65.35 46.54
C ARG A 524 -14.66 -65.24 47.36
N LEU A 525 -15.64 -64.45 46.92
CA LEU A 525 -16.91 -64.26 47.62
C LEU A 525 -17.82 -65.49 47.50
N VAL A 526 -17.86 -66.13 46.33
CA VAL A 526 -18.70 -67.32 46.06
C VAL A 526 -18.15 -68.59 46.73
N GLY A 527 -16.87 -68.60 47.11
CA GLY A 527 -16.22 -69.74 47.76
C GLY A 527 -15.89 -70.91 46.81
N PRO A 528 -15.07 -71.87 47.27
CA PRO A 528 -14.68 -73.04 46.46
C PRO A 528 -15.84 -74.01 46.22
N ASP A 529 -16.74 -74.19 47.20
CA ASP A 529 -17.85 -75.16 47.18
C ASP A 529 -19.22 -74.46 47.27
N PRO A 530 -19.90 -74.18 46.15
CA PRO A 530 -21.24 -73.60 46.17
C PRO A 530 -22.28 -74.64 46.60
N HIS A 531 -22.94 -74.42 47.75
CA HIS A 531 -23.98 -75.32 48.28
C HIS A 531 -25.35 -75.21 47.55
N THR A 532 -25.52 -74.28 46.62
CA THR A 532 -26.76 -74.05 45.85
C THR A 532 -26.55 -74.16 44.34
N ALA A 533 -27.57 -74.61 43.61
CA ALA A 533 -27.54 -74.74 42.15
C ALA A 533 -27.29 -73.40 41.43
N SER A 534 -27.81 -72.29 41.98
CA SER A 534 -27.53 -70.94 41.52
C SER A 534 -26.06 -70.54 41.75
N GLY A 535 -25.45 -70.96 42.86
CA GLY A 535 -24.03 -70.75 43.13
C GLY A 535 -23.11 -71.46 42.13
N VAL A 536 -23.43 -72.69 41.73
CA VAL A 536 -22.70 -73.44 40.69
C VAL A 536 -22.77 -72.73 39.33
N PHE A 537 -23.95 -72.21 38.97
CA PHE A 537 -24.14 -71.46 37.73
C PHE A 537 -23.31 -70.16 37.71
N TRP A 538 -23.43 -69.34 38.76
CA TRP A 538 -22.67 -68.08 38.87
C TRP A 538 -21.16 -68.34 38.92
N GLN A 539 -20.71 -69.37 39.63
CA GLN A 539 -19.29 -69.75 39.66
C GLN A 539 -18.77 -70.13 38.26
N ARG A 540 -19.55 -70.87 37.46
CA ARG A 540 -19.19 -71.19 36.06
C ARG A 540 -19.16 -69.94 35.17
N ALA A 541 -20.17 -69.08 35.27
CA ALA A 541 -20.23 -67.84 34.50
C ALA A 541 -19.04 -66.92 34.82
N ILE A 542 -18.67 -66.76 36.10
CA ILE A 542 -17.53 -65.95 36.52
C ILE A 542 -16.20 -66.56 36.05
N ARG A 543 -16.03 -67.90 36.08
CA ARG A 543 -14.82 -68.56 35.54
C ARG A 543 -14.69 -68.42 34.03
N ILE A 544 -15.80 -68.50 33.28
CA ILE A 544 -15.81 -68.24 31.83
C ILE A 544 -15.45 -66.78 31.55
N ALA A 545 -16.08 -65.83 32.27
CA ALA A 545 -15.77 -64.41 32.14
C ALA A 545 -14.31 -64.10 32.49
N LEU A 546 -13.74 -64.73 33.53
CA LEU A 546 -12.32 -64.64 33.87
C LEU A 546 -11.44 -65.22 32.76
N GLY A 547 -11.79 -66.39 32.21
CA GLY A 547 -11.06 -67.00 31.10
C GLY A 547 -11.05 -66.16 29.83
N VAL A 548 -12.19 -65.55 29.47
CA VAL A 548 -12.31 -64.62 28.35
C VAL A 548 -11.49 -63.35 28.61
N SER A 549 -11.54 -62.81 29.83
CA SER A 549 -10.76 -61.61 30.20
C SER A 549 -9.25 -61.86 30.18
N VAL A 550 -8.81 -63.05 30.62
CA VAL A 550 -7.40 -63.47 30.55
C VAL A 550 -6.98 -63.72 29.10
N LEU A 551 -7.82 -64.32 28.26
CA LEU A 551 -7.54 -64.48 26.84
C LEU A 551 -7.41 -63.12 26.14
N ALA A 552 -8.31 -62.18 26.43
CA ALA A 552 -8.22 -60.80 25.94
C ALA A 552 -6.93 -60.12 26.41
N LEU A 553 -6.54 -60.30 27.68
CA LEU A 553 -5.27 -59.79 28.21
C LEU A 553 -4.08 -60.40 27.46
N ILE A 554 -4.06 -61.71 27.18
CA ILE A 554 -2.97 -62.34 26.43
C ILE A 554 -2.89 -61.81 25.00
N LEU A 555 -4.03 -61.72 24.31
CA LEU A 555 -4.11 -61.20 22.94
C LEU A 555 -3.67 -59.74 22.84
N ALA A 556 -3.93 -58.92 23.87
CA ALA A 556 -3.45 -57.54 23.94
C ALA A 556 -2.00 -57.42 24.45
N ALA A 557 -1.56 -58.31 25.35
CA ALA A 557 -0.21 -58.32 25.89
C ALA A 557 0.82 -58.78 24.86
N LEU A 558 0.45 -59.67 23.93
CA LEU A 558 1.36 -60.17 22.90
C LEU A 558 1.92 -59.05 22.01
N PRO A 559 1.11 -58.21 21.32
CA PRO A 559 1.62 -57.10 20.52
C PRO A 559 2.41 -56.09 21.37
N PHE A 560 1.97 -55.82 22.60
CA PHE A 560 2.69 -54.95 23.54
C PHE A 560 4.08 -55.48 23.90
N LEU A 561 4.20 -56.77 24.27
CA LEU A 561 5.48 -57.40 24.60
C LEU A 561 6.41 -57.43 23.38
N THR A 562 5.88 -57.77 22.20
CA THR A 562 6.69 -57.74 20.97
C THR A 562 7.15 -56.34 20.64
N GLY A 563 6.30 -55.32 20.82
CA GLY A 563 6.64 -53.92 20.62
C GLY A 563 7.75 -53.46 21.55
N GLN A 564 7.57 -53.64 22.86
CA GLN A 564 8.55 -53.24 23.89
C GLN A 564 9.88 -53.98 23.75
N LEU A 565 9.88 -55.28 23.39
CA LEU A 565 11.12 -56.03 23.17
C LEU A 565 11.82 -55.62 21.87
N ARG A 566 11.05 -55.37 20.80
CA ARG A 566 11.58 -54.91 19.51
C ARG A 566 12.26 -53.55 19.65
N THR A 567 11.61 -52.59 20.30
CA THR A 567 12.19 -51.25 20.51
C THR A 567 13.32 -51.24 21.53
N ALA A 568 13.30 -52.13 22.53
CA ALA A 568 14.41 -52.29 23.46
C ALA A 568 15.69 -52.84 22.79
N ILE A 569 15.57 -53.73 21.80
CA ILE A 569 16.72 -54.29 21.07
C ILE A 569 17.13 -53.38 19.90
N TYR A 570 16.14 -52.86 19.17
CA TYR A 570 16.30 -52.05 17.97
C TYR A 570 15.49 -50.75 18.11
N PRO A 571 16.00 -49.74 18.83
CA PRO A 571 15.29 -48.48 19.04
C PRO A 571 14.92 -47.78 17.72
N GLN A 572 15.69 -47.97 16.65
CA GLN A 572 15.37 -47.44 15.31
C GLN A 572 14.07 -47.99 14.69
N LEU A 573 13.47 -49.02 15.28
CA LEU A 573 12.18 -49.59 14.86
C LEU A 573 11.00 -49.08 15.69
N GLU A 574 11.19 -48.00 16.46
CA GLU A 574 10.11 -47.31 17.15
C GLU A 574 9.04 -46.87 16.15
N ASP A 575 7.83 -47.41 16.33
CA ASP A 575 6.68 -47.11 15.48
C ASP A 575 6.07 -45.79 15.96
N VAL A 576 6.04 -44.81 15.07
CA VAL A 576 5.40 -43.52 15.32
C VAL A 576 4.08 -43.57 14.57
N ASP A 577 2.96 -43.61 15.30
CA ASP A 577 1.62 -43.42 14.76
C ASP A 577 1.49 -41.97 14.25
N GLY A 578 2.08 -41.73 13.09
CA GLY A 578 1.97 -40.53 12.27
C GLY A 578 2.00 -40.97 10.81
N PRO A 579 1.48 -40.18 9.87
CA PRO A 579 1.65 -40.50 8.46
C PRO A 579 3.15 -40.57 8.20
N ILE A 580 3.69 -41.78 8.04
CA ILE A 580 4.95 -41.99 7.36
C ILE A 580 4.75 -41.23 6.04
N PRO A 581 5.50 -40.15 5.75
CA PRO A 581 5.49 -39.60 4.41
C PRO A 581 5.90 -40.79 3.54
N SER A 582 4.95 -41.28 2.77
CA SER A 582 5.14 -42.46 1.96
C SER A 582 6.26 -42.10 1.01
N LEU A 583 7.46 -42.62 1.29
CA LEU A 583 8.60 -42.61 0.39
C LEU A 583 8.39 -43.64 -0.74
N VAL A 584 7.14 -43.73 -1.20
CA VAL A 584 6.68 -44.29 -2.46
C VAL A 584 5.76 -43.21 -3.04
N GLY A 585 6.33 -42.02 -3.20
CA GLY A 585 5.78 -41.02 -4.10
C GLY A 585 5.81 -41.65 -5.48
N SER A 586 4.62 -41.85 -6.04
CA SER A 586 4.40 -41.84 -7.48
C SER A 586 5.36 -40.83 -8.09
N GLY A 587 6.36 -41.33 -8.82
CA GLY A 587 7.31 -40.51 -9.53
C GLY A 587 6.57 -39.70 -10.58
N HIS A 588 6.03 -38.55 -10.19
CA HIS A 588 6.25 -37.36 -10.98
C HIS A 588 7.75 -37.08 -10.90
N LEU A 589 8.48 -37.78 -11.76
CA LEU A 589 9.63 -37.20 -12.41
C LEU A 589 9.13 -35.88 -12.99
N VAL A 590 9.26 -34.79 -12.23
CA VAL A 590 9.65 -33.53 -12.86
C VAL A 590 11.03 -33.83 -13.43
N ALA A 591 11.04 -34.40 -14.64
CA ALA A 591 12.19 -34.26 -15.50
C ALA A 591 12.55 -32.78 -15.45
N PRO A 592 13.83 -32.41 -15.23
CA PRO A 592 14.22 -31.04 -15.47
C PRO A 592 13.70 -30.72 -16.86
N ARG A 593 12.75 -29.78 -16.93
CA ARG A 593 12.33 -29.24 -18.21
C ARG A 593 13.61 -28.58 -18.70
N ALA A 594 14.34 -29.29 -19.57
CA ALA A 594 15.37 -28.70 -20.37
C ALA A 594 14.67 -27.51 -21.02
N LEU A 595 15.00 -26.31 -20.53
CA LEU A 595 14.77 -25.11 -21.29
C LEU A 595 15.34 -25.44 -22.67
N PRO A 596 14.55 -25.40 -23.75
CA PRO A 596 15.17 -25.36 -25.05
C PRO A 596 16.07 -24.13 -24.98
N MET A 597 17.38 -24.34 -25.06
CA MET A 597 18.30 -23.29 -25.45
C MET A 597 17.82 -22.85 -26.83
N ALA A 598 16.90 -21.90 -26.85
CA ALA A 598 16.65 -21.09 -28.01
C ALA A 598 17.97 -20.39 -28.26
N LYS A 599 18.66 -20.84 -29.30
CA LYS A 599 19.80 -20.18 -29.90
C LYS A 599 19.29 -18.79 -30.28
N MET A 600 19.57 -17.82 -29.43
CA MET A 600 19.20 -16.43 -29.65
C MET A 600 20.15 -15.91 -30.71
N GLU A 601 19.69 -16.03 -31.96
CA GLU A 601 20.28 -15.38 -33.11
C GLU A 601 20.13 -13.88 -32.88
N SER A 602 21.26 -13.18 -32.86
CA SER A 602 21.39 -11.76 -32.65
C SER A 602 20.56 -10.99 -33.68
N MET A 603 19.41 -10.45 -33.28
CA MET A 603 18.79 -9.33 -33.97
C MET A 603 19.36 -8.05 -33.41
N ASP A 604 20.16 -7.37 -34.22
CA ASP A 604 20.56 -5.98 -34.03
C ASP A 604 19.30 -5.10 -33.94
N MET A 605 18.97 -4.67 -32.73
CA MET A 605 18.05 -3.57 -32.47
C MET A 605 18.87 -2.47 -31.82
N ALA A 606 19.11 -1.41 -32.58
CA ALA A 606 19.70 -0.18 -32.08
C ALA A 606 18.81 0.40 -30.96
N PRO A 607 19.38 0.79 -29.80
CA PRO A 607 18.59 1.38 -28.74
C PRO A 607 18.09 2.77 -29.15
N PRO A 608 16.83 3.14 -28.85
CA PRO A 608 16.39 4.52 -28.95
C PRO A 608 17.13 5.35 -27.89
N SER A 609 17.56 6.55 -28.29
CA SER A 609 18.22 7.53 -27.44
C SER A 609 17.36 7.93 -26.23
N PRO A 610 17.85 7.80 -24.99
CA PRO A 610 17.20 8.37 -23.83
C PRO A 610 17.74 9.78 -23.57
N GLN A 611 16.90 10.82 -23.68
CA GLN A 611 17.21 12.14 -23.13
C GLN A 611 16.70 12.25 -21.68
N GLU A 612 17.67 12.43 -20.78
CA GLU A 612 17.68 13.24 -19.54
C GLU A 612 16.87 12.84 -18.30
N THR A 613 15.93 11.89 -18.33
CA THR A 613 15.26 11.44 -17.08
C THR A 613 15.74 10.08 -16.54
N ALA A 614 16.41 9.28 -17.38
CA ALA A 614 16.86 7.94 -16.98
C ALA A 614 18.16 7.95 -16.16
N GLU A 615 19.04 8.95 -16.30
CA GLU A 615 20.36 8.91 -15.63
C GLU A 615 20.26 8.99 -14.10
N THR A 616 19.33 9.79 -13.55
CA THR A 616 19.16 9.90 -12.09
C THR A 616 18.61 8.60 -11.48
N GLU A 617 17.78 7.87 -12.21
CA GLU A 617 17.20 6.58 -11.78
C GLU A 617 18.16 5.39 -12.04
N TYR A 618 19.00 5.48 -13.08
CA TYR A 618 20.02 4.47 -13.37
C TYR A 618 21.22 4.53 -12.42
N PHE A 619 21.62 5.73 -11.95
CA PHE A 619 22.70 5.87 -10.97
C PHE A 619 22.28 5.44 -9.55
N SER A 620 21.05 5.75 -9.13
CA SER A 620 20.53 5.35 -7.80
C SER A 620 20.36 3.82 -7.67
N LYS A 621 20.10 3.12 -8.78
CA LYS A 621 19.95 1.65 -8.77
C LYS A 621 21.29 0.90 -8.88
N ARG A 622 22.36 1.53 -9.38
CA ARG A 622 23.69 0.91 -9.54
C ARG A 622 24.62 1.06 -8.34
N GLN A 623 24.41 2.05 -7.46
CA GLN A 623 25.26 2.21 -6.26
C GLN A 623 24.81 1.37 -5.05
N ARG A 624 23.61 0.76 -5.08
CA ARG A 624 23.18 -0.23 -4.07
C ARG A 624 23.74 -1.62 -4.34
N LEU A 625 25.05 -1.72 -4.53
CA LEU A 625 25.75 -3.00 -4.33
C LEU A 625 25.75 -3.26 -2.82
N ASN A 626 24.69 -3.89 -2.32
CA ASN A 626 24.60 -4.38 -0.93
C ASN A 626 25.48 -5.62 -0.70
N PHE A 627 26.18 -6.11 -1.72
CA PHE A 627 26.97 -7.34 -1.67
C PHE A 627 28.45 -7.01 -1.43
N ASP A 628 28.86 -7.10 -0.17
CA ASP A 628 30.28 -7.12 0.19
C ASP A 628 30.93 -8.41 -0.36
N PRO A 629 31.88 -8.32 -1.33
CA PRO A 629 32.54 -9.50 -1.89
C PRO A 629 33.37 -10.27 -0.84
N GLY A 630 33.73 -9.62 0.27
CA GLY A 630 34.44 -10.23 1.39
C GLY A 630 33.54 -10.85 2.46
N ALA A 631 32.21 -10.63 2.40
CA ALA A 631 31.29 -11.13 3.41
C ALA A 631 31.22 -12.66 3.34
N LEU A 632 31.50 -13.31 4.47
CA LEU A 632 31.24 -14.72 4.66
C LEU A 632 29.75 -14.88 4.97
N VAL A 633 28.96 -15.20 3.96
CA VAL A 633 27.59 -15.69 4.18
C VAL A 633 27.70 -17.13 4.67
N GLN A 634 27.28 -17.40 5.89
CA GLN A 634 27.39 -18.73 6.47
C GLN A 634 26.29 -19.65 5.91
N THR A 635 26.62 -20.92 5.63
CA THR A 635 25.69 -21.89 5.06
C THR A 635 24.82 -22.60 6.10
N GLY A 636 25.05 -22.34 7.40
CA GLY A 636 24.31 -22.93 8.52
C GLY A 636 24.59 -24.42 8.72
N PRO A 637 23.99 -25.05 9.73
CA PRO A 637 24.08 -26.49 9.91
C PRO A 637 23.25 -27.22 8.83
N GLY A 638 23.58 -28.49 8.60
CA GLY A 638 22.70 -29.38 7.84
C GLY A 638 21.44 -29.64 8.66
N LEU A 639 20.28 -29.24 8.14
CA LEU A 639 19.02 -29.41 8.86
C LEU A 639 18.49 -30.82 8.67
N PRO A 640 18.16 -31.54 9.75
CA PRO A 640 17.61 -32.86 9.61
C PRO A 640 16.18 -32.82 9.04
N ASP A 641 15.86 -33.76 8.16
CA ASP A 641 14.55 -33.91 7.51
C ASP A 641 13.68 -34.98 8.20
N TRP A 642 14.20 -35.65 9.22
CA TRP A 642 13.50 -36.70 9.94
C TRP A 642 12.52 -36.14 10.98
N SER A 643 11.44 -36.90 11.22
CA SER A 643 10.47 -36.65 12.27
C SER A 643 9.97 -37.99 12.86
N TRP A 644 10.55 -38.41 13.98
CA TRP A 644 10.02 -39.51 14.79
C TRP A 644 9.08 -38.95 15.85
N ARG A 645 9.45 -39.05 17.12
CA ARG A 645 8.66 -38.52 18.22
C ARG A 645 8.88 -37.02 18.34
N SER A 646 7.80 -36.26 18.25
CA SER A 646 7.81 -34.81 18.46
C SER A 646 7.14 -34.43 19.78
N LEU A 647 7.66 -33.37 20.40
CA LEU A 647 7.11 -32.73 21.59
C LEU A 647 6.77 -31.29 21.25
N HIS A 648 5.52 -30.87 21.48
CA HIS A 648 5.11 -29.49 21.31
C HIS A 648 5.25 -28.73 22.63
N LEU A 649 5.91 -27.57 22.56
CA LEU A 649 6.14 -26.63 23.64
C LEU A 649 5.47 -25.30 23.31
N SER A 650 4.76 -24.71 24.27
CA SER A 650 4.16 -23.38 24.11
C SER A 650 4.15 -22.60 25.41
N TRP A 651 4.19 -21.27 25.28
CA TRP A 651 4.18 -20.31 26.38
C TRP A 651 2.94 -19.41 26.26
N ASN A 652 2.22 -19.24 27.36
CA ASN A 652 1.00 -18.46 27.48
C ASN A 652 1.34 -17.00 27.85
N GLY A 653 2.08 -16.31 27.00
CA GLY A 653 2.44 -14.91 27.22
C GLY A 653 3.78 -14.51 26.59
N PRO A 654 4.20 -13.24 26.80
CA PRO A 654 5.51 -12.78 26.36
C PRO A 654 6.63 -13.45 27.17
N VAL A 655 7.65 -13.93 26.48
CA VAL A 655 8.83 -14.60 27.04
C VAL A 655 10.00 -13.62 27.05
N ASN A 656 10.54 -13.34 28.23
CA ASN A 656 11.68 -12.42 28.37
C ASN A 656 13.02 -13.12 28.03
N PRO A 657 14.06 -12.35 27.67
CA PRO A 657 15.39 -12.87 27.34
C PRO A 657 16.05 -13.73 28.43
N ASP A 658 15.72 -13.48 29.68
CA ASP A 658 16.28 -14.12 30.87
C ASP A 658 15.54 -15.39 31.31
N GLN A 659 14.38 -15.70 30.71
CA GLN A 659 13.61 -16.89 31.06
C GLN A 659 14.27 -18.15 30.49
N THR A 660 14.44 -19.17 31.34
CA THR A 660 15.07 -20.45 31.00
C THR A 660 14.09 -21.63 31.07
N MET A 661 14.44 -22.72 30.38
CA MET A 661 13.75 -24.01 30.40
C MET A 661 14.74 -25.16 30.67
N GLN A 662 14.22 -26.24 31.27
CA GLN A 662 14.98 -27.47 31.52
C GLN A 662 14.30 -28.66 30.84
N LEU A 663 15.08 -29.47 30.13
CA LEU A 663 14.61 -30.66 29.41
C LEU A 663 15.09 -31.93 30.11
N TRP A 664 14.18 -32.70 30.69
CA TRP A 664 14.49 -33.98 31.34
C TRP A 664 14.30 -35.12 30.34
N ILE A 665 15.37 -35.53 29.66
CA ILE A 665 15.31 -36.53 28.59
C ILE A 665 15.99 -37.84 29.02
N LEU A 666 15.31 -38.97 28.82
CA LEU A 666 15.89 -40.30 28.89
C LEU A 666 16.43 -40.70 27.52
N GLY A 667 17.70 -41.04 27.46
CA GLY A 667 18.33 -41.57 26.25
C GLY A 667 17.99 -43.05 25.96
N PRO A 668 18.63 -43.63 24.93
CA PRO A 668 18.33 -44.98 24.43
C PRO A 668 18.58 -46.08 25.47
N THR A 669 19.66 -46.00 26.23
CA THR A 669 20.03 -47.06 27.20
C THR A 669 19.06 -47.16 28.38
N PRO A 670 18.69 -46.07 29.07
CA PRO A 670 17.62 -46.10 30.08
C PRO A 670 16.27 -46.59 29.52
N ASN A 671 15.88 -46.14 28.32
CA ASN A 671 14.62 -46.57 27.71
C ASN A 671 14.61 -48.07 27.37
N ARG A 672 15.74 -48.61 26.91
CA ARG A 672 15.92 -50.06 26.72
C ARG A 672 15.71 -50.83 28.02
N LEU A 673 16.31 -50.39 29.12
CA LEU A 673 16.15 -51.02 30.43
C LEU A 673 14.70 -50.94 30.92
N LEU A 674 14.04 -49.81 30.71
CA LEU A 674 12.62 -49.61 31.05
C LEU A 674 11.70 -50.53 30.23
N GLY A 675 11.95 -50.68 28.92
CA GLY A 675 11.19 -51.60 28.06
C GLY A 675 11.27 -53.05 28.56
N LEU A 676 12.47 -53.54 28.85
CA LEU A 676 12.68 -54.88 29.41
C LEU A 676 12.01 -55.04 30.79
N LEU A 677 12.13 -54.03 31.64
CA LEU A 677 11.52 -54.02 32.97
C LEU A 677 9.98 -54.09 32.88
N ARG A 678 9.35 -53.34 31.97
CA ARG A 678 7.90 -53.40 31.73
C ARG A 678 7.45 -54.80 31.30
N CYS A 679 8.19 -55.44 30.40
CA CYS A 679 7.90 -56.83 29.99
C CYS A 679 7.95 -57.79 31.17
N LEU A 680 9.01 -57.71 31.99
CA LEU A 680 9.17 -58.55 33.17
C LEU A 680 8.07 -58.32 34.20
N LEU A 681 7.71 -57.06 34.45
CA LEU A 681 6.65 -56.70 35.40
C LEU A 681 5.26 -57.16 34.94
N LEU A 682 4.96 -57.10 33.64
CA LEU A 682 3.72 -57.63 33.07
C LEU A 682 3.59 -59.14 33.30
N LEU A 683 4.65 -59.89 33.01
CA LEU A 683 4.71 -61.34 33.23
C LEU A 683 4.62 -61.69 34.72
N ALA A 684 5.29 -60.93 35.59
CA ALA A 684 5.24 -61.10 37.04
C ALA A 684 3.83 -60.82 37.60
N ALA A 685 3.19 -59.72 37.19
CA ALA A 685 1.82 -59.40 37.57
C ALA A 685 0.84 -60.48 37.11
N GLY A 686 0.99 -60.97 35.87
CA GLY A 686 0.20 -62.07 35.32
C GLY A 686 0.34 -63.35 36.14
N ALA A 687 1.57 -63.78 36.44
CA ALA A 687 1.84 -64.99 37.21
C ALA A 687 1.32 -64.93 38.65
N LEU A 688 1.36 -63.76 39.29
CA LEU A 688 0.90 -63.57 40.68
C LEU A 688 -0.63 -63.43 40.78
N ILE A 689 -1.28 -62.81 39.78
CA ILE A 689 -2.72 -62.52 39.79
C ILE A 689 -3.54 -63.64 39.13
N ILE A 690 -3.01 -64.36 38.15
CA ILE A 690 -3.75 -65.35 37.37
C ILE A 690 -3.37 -66.75 37.86
N ARG A 691 -4.31 -67.45 38.51
CA ARG A 691 -4.10 -68.84 38.95
C ARG A 691 -4.69 -69.82 37.92
N PRO A 692 -3.94 -70.82 37.44
CA PRO A 692 -4.41 -71.75 36.41
C PRO A 692 -5.59 -72.63 36.85
N ARG A 693 -5.84 -72.74 38.17
CA ARG A 693 -7.01 -73.45 38.72
C ARG A 693 -8.33 -72.69 38.51
N ASP A 694 -8.28 -71.37 38.35
CA ASP A 694 -9.47 -70.50 38.28
C ASP A 694 -10.03 -70.40 36.85
N ILE A 695 -9.24 -70.73 35.82
CA ILE A 695 -9.59 -70.51 34.39
C ILE A 695 -10.17 -71.76 33.72
N ARG A 696 -10.14 -72.95 34.35
CA ARG A 696 -10.61 -74.18 33.71
C ARG A 696 -12.13 -74.13 33.43
N PRO A 697 -12.58 -74.06 32.16
CA PRO A 697 -14.00 -74.10 31.85
C PRO A 697 -14.50 -75.54 31.97
N ALA A 698 -15.70 -75.71 32.52
CA ALA A 698 -16.46 -76.95 32.33
C ALA A 698 -16.83 -77.01 30.84
N ARG A 699 -16.44 -78.09 30.17
CA ARG A 699 -16.62 -78.30 28.72
C ARG A 699 -18.08 -78.13 28.29
N SER A 700 -18.41 -77.13 27.47
CA SER A 700 -19.45 -77.26 26.44
C SER A 700 -19.26 -76.24 25.31
N ALA A 701 -19.61 -76.67 24.10
CA ALA A 701 -19.38 -75.99 22.84
C ALA A 701 -20.58 -75.12 22.44
N PHE A 702 -20.31 -73.90 21.95
CA PHE A 702 -21.25 -73.13 21.15
C PHE A 702 -20.48 -72.31 20.10
N SER A 703 -20.84 -72.47 18.82
CA SER A 703 -20.28 -71.76 17.67
C SER A 703 -21.22 -70.65 17.21
N PHE A 704 -20.73 -69.42 17.04
CA PHE A 704 -21.45 -68.31 16.41
C PHE A 704 -20.84 -67.98 15.04
N SER A 705 -21.70 -67.72 14.05
CA SER A 705 -21.37 -67.40 12.64
C SER A 705 -21.43 -65.89 12.39
N THR A 706 -20.41 -65.34 11.73
CA THR A 706 -20.19 -63.93 11.41
C THR A 706 -20.36 -63.66 9.90
N THR A 707 -21.39 -62.92 9.47
CA THR A 707 -21.49 -62.38 8.10
C THR A 707 -22.34 -61.10 8.06
N ALA A 708 -21.73 -59.92 8.26
CA ALA A 708 -22.36 -58.62 7.98
C ALA A 708 -21.33 -57.47 7.96
N VAL A 709 -20.41 -57.40 6.98
CA VAL A 709 -19.57 -56.20 6.78
C VAL A 709 -19.32 -55.84 5.29
N ALA A 710 -19.70 -56.65 4.30
CA ALA A 710 -19.23 -56.45 2.92
C ALA A 710 -20.27 -55.88 1.92
N LEU A 711 -21.02 -54.83 2.27
CA LEU A 711 -22.03 -54.27 1.35
C LEU A 711 -22.29 -52.76 1.50
N LEU A 712 -21.23 -51.97 1.72
CA LEU A 712 -21.32 -50.50 1.72
C LEU A 712 -20.08 -49.82 1.12
N ALA A 713 -19.67 -50.24 -0.08
CA ALA A 713 -18.56 -49.61 -0.81
C ALA A 713 -18.70 -49.78 -2.32
N LEU A 714 -19.75 -49.24 -2.93
CA LEU A 714 -19.81 -49.04 -4.39
C LEU A 714 -20.96 -48.11 -4.76
N LEU A 715 -20.66 -46.80 -4.93
CA LEU A 715 -21.45 -45.83 -5.70
C LEU A 715 -20.62 -44.56 -5.90
N VAL A 716 -19.93 -44.48 -7.04
CA VAL A 716 -19.37 -43.24 -7.62
C VAL A 716 -19.96 -43.12 -9.02
N HIS A 717 -20.61 -41.99 -9.33
CA HIS A 717 -20.99 -41.59 -10.69
C HIS A 717 -20.59 -40.12 -10.91
N ALA A 718 -19.99 -39.87 -12.08
CA ALA A 718 -19.52 -38.57 -12.56
C ALA A 718 -20.61 -37.82 -13.36
N PRO A 719 -20.53 -36.47 -13.48
CA PRO A 719 -21.54 -35.66 -14.15
C PRO A 719 -21.27 -35.49 -15.66
N ALA A 720 -22.34 -35.23 -16.41
CA ALA A 720 -22.32 -34.80 -17.80
C ALA A 720 -22.18 -33.27 -17.90
N GLN A 721 -21.39 -32.78 -18.86
CA GLN A 721 -21.22 -31.36 -19.20
C GLN A 721 -21.85 -31.08 -20.56
N ALA A 722 -22.56 -29.95 -20.68
CA ALA A 722 -23.21 -29.50 -21.90
C ALA A 722 -22.67 -28.13 -22.34
N ARG A 723 -22.24 -28.09 -23.61
CA ARG A 723 -22.04 -26.98 -24.58
C ARG A 723 -21.92 -25.54 -24.07
N ASP A 724 -20.67 -25.07 -24.13
CA ASP A 724 -20.15 -23.77 -24.60
C ASP A 724 -21.12 -22.57 -24.67
N PHE A 725 -21.10 -21.81 -23.58
CA PHE A 725 -21.44 -20.38 -23.50
C PHE A 725 -20.12 -19.61 -23.33
N PRO A 726 -19.94 -18.38 -23.84
CA PRO A 726 -18.73 -17.60 -23.59
C PRO A 726 -18.52 -17.47 -22.08
N ASP A 727 -17.35 -17.86 -21.58
CA ASP A 727 -17.09 -17.75 -20.15
C ASP A 727 -17.14 -16.28 -19.69
N GLN A 728 -17.42 -16.08 -18.40
CA GLN A 728 -17.55 -14.73 -17.83
C GLN A 728 -16.27 -13.91 -18.02
N ASN A 729 -15.11 -14.57 -18.09
CA ASN A 729 -13.82 -13.91 -18.24
C ASN A 729 -13.65 -13.31 -19.64
N MET A 730 -14.12 -14.01 -20.68
CA MET A 730 -14.14 -13.54 -22.05
C MET A 730 -15.13 -12.38 -22.25
N LEU A 731 -16.30 -12.42 -21.60
CA LEU A 731 -17.25 -11.29 -21.60
C LEU A 731 -16.69 -10.05 -20.88
N ASN A 732 -16.02 -10.24 -19.73
CA ASN A 732 -15.35 -9.15 -19.02
C ASN A 732 -14.20 -8.55 -19.83
N THR A 733 -13.41 -9.39 -20.51
CA THR A 733 -12.31 -8.94 -21.38
C THR A 733 -12.84 -8.16 -22.59
N LEU A 734 -13.95 -8.61 -23.18
CA LEU A 734 -14.64 -7.88 -24.25
C LEU A 734 -15.09 -6.50 -23.75
N LYS A 735 -15.70 -6.42 -22.55
CA LYS A 735 -16.09 -5.15 -21.92
C LYS A 735 -14.91 -4.19 -21.77
N GLN A 736 -13.80 -4.68 -21.21
CA GLN A 736 -12.60 -3.89 -20.98
C GLN A 736 -12.02 -3.36 -22.30
N ARG A 737 -12.00 -4.17 -23.37
CA ARG A 737 -11.53 -3.73 -24.69
C ARG A 737 -12.44 -2.68 -25.33
N LEU A 738 -13.76 -2.84 -25.22
CA LEU A 738 -14.72 -1.88 -25.76
C LEU A 738 -14.69 -0.54 -25.03
N LEU A 739 -14.32 -0.53 -23.74
CA LEU A 739 -14.23 0.66 -22.92
C LEU A 739 -12.82 1.26 -22.86
N GLN A 740 -11.82 0.64 -23.47
CA GLN A 740 -10.44 1.11 -23.47
C GLN A 740 -10.32 2.45 -24.20
N ALA A 741 -9.59 3.41 -23.61
CA ALA A 741 -9.31 4.69 -24.27
C ALA A 741 -8.28 4.51 -25.41
N PRO A 742 -8.34 5.34 -26.47
CA PRO A 742 -7.33 5.35 -27.52
C PRO A 742 -5.91 5.55 -26.94
N PRO A 743 -4.86 4.93 -27.51
CA PRO A 743 -3.49 5.00 -26.99
C PRO A 743 -2.91 6.42 -26.91
N CYS A 744 -3.46 7.38 -27.66
CA CYS A 744 -2.99 8.76 -27.66
C CYS A 744 -3.37 9.54 -26.38
N PHE A 745 -4.34 9.06 -25.57
CA PHE A 745 -4.79 9.81 -24.39
C PHE A 745 -3.69 9.91 -23.33
N PRO A 746 -3.53 11.08 -22.65
CA PRO A 746 -4.33 12.32 -22.75
C PRO A 746 -3.86 13.31 -23.85
N ASN A 747 -2.88 12.93 -24.68
CA ASN A 747 -2.23 13.80 -25.66
C ASN A 747 -2.84 13.69 -27.08
N CYS A 748 -4.12 13.35 -27.20
CA CYS A 748 -4.79 13.19 -28.50
C CYS A 748 -5.07 14.51 -29.22
N LEU A 749 -4.82 15.66 -28.58
CA LEU A 749 -5.20 16.98 -29.07
C LEU A 749 -3.99 17.91 -29.14
N ALA A 750 -3.82 18.59 -30.28
CA ALA A 750 -2.81 19.62 -30.47
C ALA A 750 -3.38 20.86 -31.17
N LEU A 751 -2.97 22.05 -30.73
CA LEU A 751 -3.31 23.33 -31.36
C LEU A 751 -2.07 23.86 -32.08
N ALA A 752 -2.08 23.83 -33.42
CA ALA A 752 -0.96 24.22 -34.24
C ALA A 752 -0.74 25.73 -34.22
N THR A 753 -1.65 26.47 -34.85
CA THR A 753 -1.58 27.93 -34.97
C THR A 753 -2.93 28.53 -34.57
N THR A 754 -2.89 29.61 -33.81
CA THR A 754 -4.07 30.40 -33.46
C THR A 754 -3.91 31.82 -33.97
N THR A 755 -4.82 32.29 -34.82
CA THR A 755 -4.85 33.68 -35.27
C THR A 755 -5.82 34.49 -34.41
N LEU A 756 -5.28 35.44 -33.67
CA LEU A 756 -6.00 36.40 -32.84
C LEU A 756 -6.24 37.68 -33.63
N THR A 757 -7.50 37.99 -33.95
CA THR A 757 -7.87 39.17 -34.73
C THR A 757 -8.84 40.05 -33.96
N VAL A 758 -8.62 41.37 -34.01
CA VAL A 758 -9.56 42.37 -33.48
C VAL A 758 -9.95 43.29 -34.63
N HIS A 759 -11.23 43.28 -34.99
CA HIS A 759 -11.78 44.05 -36.11
C HIS A 759 -13.22 44.47 -35.78
N ASP A 760 -13.63 45.70 -36.13
CA ASP A 760 -14.98 46.24 -35.91
C ASP A 760 -15.54 46.08 -34.49
N GLY A 761 -14.68 46.19 -33.46
CA GLY A 761 -15.10 46.02 -32.07
C GLY A 761 -15.45 44.57 -31.68
N ALA A 762 -15.11 43.59 -32.52
CA ALA A 762 -15.24 42.17 -32.24
C ALA A 762 -13.86 41.49 -32.13
N LEU A 763 -13.80 40.45 -31.30
CA LEU A 763 -12.67 39.55 -31.14
C LEU A 763 -12.99 38.27 -31.92
N SER A 764 -12.04 37.83 -32.76
CA SER A 764 -12.11 36.54 -33.45
C SER A 764 -10.83 35.73 -33.24
N LEU A 765 -11.00 34.48 -32.82
CA LEU A 765 -9.97 33.47 -32.60
C LEU A 765 -10.16 32.34 -33.61
N ASP A 766 -9.25 32.21 -34.58
CA ASP A 766 -9.22 31.08 -35.50
C ASP A 766 -8.13 30.11 -35.06
N MET A 767 -8.50 28.88 -34.71
CA MET A 767 -7.60 27.85 -34.16
C MET A 767 -7.50 26.65 -35.12
N ASP A 768 -6.27 26.29 -35.49
CA ASP A 768 -5.98 25.07 -36.23
C ASP A 768 -5.75 23.91 -35.25
N VAL A 769 -6.71 22.98 -35.22
CA VAL A 769 -6.79 21.89 -34.24
C VAL A 769 -6.51 20.55 -34.92
N GLN A 770 -5.70 19.71 -34.28
CA GLN A 770 -5.42 18.36 -34.71
C GLN A 770 -5.84 17.38 -33.61
N ALA A 771 -6.79 16.50 -33.92
CA ALA A 771 -7.32 15.49 -33.01
C ALA A 771 -7.02 14.08 -33.55
N GLN A 772 -6.32 13.27 -32.76
CA GLN A 772 -6.01 11.88 -33.07
C GLN A 772 -7.16 10.91 -32.77
N SER A 773 -8.21 11.37 -32.11
CA SER A 773 -9.46 10.64 -31.86
C SER A 773 -10.61 11.62 -31.67
N ALA A 774 -11.86 11.19 -31.89
CA ALA A 774 -13.02 12.00 -31.57
C ALA A 774 -13.08 12.32 -30.06
N LEU A 775 -13.18 13.61 -29.71
CA LEU A 775 -13.09 14.07 -28.32
C LEU A 775 -13.80 15.41 -28.10
N VAL A 776 -13.91 15.80 -26.84
CA VAL A 776 -14.49 17.07 -26.39
C VAL A 776 -13.37 18.01 -25.92
N MET A 777 -13.17 19.09 -26.66
CA MET A 777 -12.13 20.11 -26.43
C MET A 777 -12.71 21.34 -25.72
N PRO A 778 -12.04 21.92 -24.71
CA PRO A 778 -12.43 23.19 -24.12
C PRO A 778 -12.05 24.38 -25.03
N LEU A 779 -12.94 25.37 -25.12
CA LEU A 779 -12.64 26.62 -25.81
C LEU A 779 -11.83 27.56 -24.90
N PRO A 780 -11.06 28.51 -25.47
CA PRO A 780 -10.36 29.53 -24.70
C PRO A 780 -11.32 30.36 -23.85
N ARG A 781 -10.94 30.60 -22.59
CA ARG A 781 -11.69 31.50 -21.70
C ARG A 781 -11.21 32.93 -21.91
N ILE A 782 -12.11 33.80 -22.33
CA ILE A 782 -11.89 35.25 -22.42
C ILE A 782 -12.65 35.86 -21.24
N THR A 783 -12.03 36.77 -20.46
CA THR A 783 -12.55 37.50 -19.27
C THR A 783 -13.98 37.13 -18.81
N PRO A 784 -14.26 36.91 -17.50
CA PRO A 784 -15.54 36.38 -17.00
C PRO A 784 -16.87 37.04 -17.46
N ALA A 785 -16.82 38.22 -18.08
CA ALA A 785 -17.95 38.96 -18.63
C ALA A 785 -18.13 38.80 -20.17
N TRP A 786 -17.22 38.12 -20.87
CA TRP A 786 -17.27 37.94 -22.32
C TRP A 786 -17.88 36.58 -22.69
N GLU A 787 -18.85 36.58 -23.61
CA GLU A 787 -19.47 35.37 -24.16
C GLU A 787 -19.35 35.38 -25.69
N PRO A 788 -19.03 34.25 -26.33
CA PRO A 788 -18.95 34.18 -27.79
C PRO A 788 -20.33 34.34 -28.42
N ALA A 789 -20.40 35.12 -29.49
CA ALA A 789 -21.58 35.25 -30.32
C ALA A 789 -21.71 34.10 -31.32
N ARG A 790 -20.58 33.52 -31.76
CA ARG A 790 -20.54 32.43 -32.74
C ARG A 790 -19.35 31.51 -32.51
N VAL A 791 -19.57 30.21 -32.66
CA VAL A 791 -18.51 29.19 -32.70
C VAL A 791 -18.76 28.27 -33.89
N LEU A 792 -17.76 28.11 -34.73
CA LEU A 792 -17.82 27.28 -35.94
C LEU A 792 -16.72 26.22 -35.91
N VAL A 793 -17.02 25.00 -36.36
CA VAL A 793 -16.05 23.95 -36.68
C VAL A 793 -16.13 23.70 -38.17
N ASP A 794 -15.02 23.92 -38.88
CA ASP A 794 -14.92 23.78 -40.34
C ASP A 794 -15.96 24.60 -41.14
N GLY A 795 -16.40 25.72 -40.56
CA GLY A 795 -17.39 26.64 -41.15
C GLY A 795 -18.85 26.36 -40.77
N GLU A 796 -19.13 25.22 -40.13
CA GLU A 796 -20.48 24.83 -39.69
C GLU A 796 -20.69 25.11 -38.18
N PRO A 797 -21.93 25.34 -37.73
CA PRO A 797 -22.26 25.49 -36.31
C PRO A 797 -21.76 24.30 -35.48
N ALA A 798 -20.98 24.60 -34.44
CA ALA A 798 -20.32 23.58 -33.65
C ALA A 798 -21.27 22.89 -32.66
N PRO A 799 -21.13 21.57 -32.42
CA PRO A 799 -21.76 20.91 -31.29
C PRO A 799 -21.11 21.35 -29.97
N LEU A 800 -21.88 22.07 -29.14
CA LEU A 800 -21.40 22.74 -27.94
C LEU A 800 -22.09 22.24 -26.68
N VAL A 801 -21.34 22.32 -25.59
CA VAL A 801 -21.85 22.05 -24.25
C VAL A 801 -21.16 22.99 -23.27
N ARG A 802 -21.91 23.47 -22.28
CA ARG A 802 -21.38 24.36 -21.24
C ARG A 802 -21.05 23.59 -19.97
N PHE A 803 -19.87 23.86 -19.42
CA PHE A 803 -19.40 23.39 -18.13
C PHE A 803 -19.18 24.58 -17.19
N ALA A 804 -18.99 24.31 -15.89
CA ALA A 804 -18.72 25.35 -14.89
C ALA A 804 -17.43 26.16 -15.19
N ASP A 805 -16.49 25.57 -15.94
CA ASP A 805 -15.19 26.14 -16.30
C ASP A 805 -15.13 26.70 -17.73
N GLY A 806 -16.25 26.72 -18.47
CA GLY A 806 -16.34 27.32 -19.82
C GLY A 806 -17.11 26.47 -20.83
N LEU A 807 -17.11 26.93 -22.09
CA LEU A 807 -17.68 26.20 -23.22
C LEU A 807 -16.72 25.12 -23.72
N ARG A 808 -17.28 23.98 -24.12
CA ARG A 808 -16.55 22.89 -24.77
C ARG A 808 -17.22 22.53 -26.08
N VAL A 809 -16.40 22.08 -27.03
CA VAL A 809 -16.79 21.73 -28.39
C VAL A 809 -16.42 20.28 -28.68
N TRP A 810 -17.31 19.54 -29.32
CA TRP A 810 -16.98 18.22 -29.86
C TRP A 810 -16.33 18.34 -31.23
N ILE A 811 -15.28 17.56 -31.45
CA ILE A 811 -14.58 17.43 -32.73
C ILE A 811 -14.31 15.95 -33.02
N ASP A 812 -14.30 15.60 -34.30
CA ASP A 812 -14.00 14.24 -34.76
C ASP A 812 -12.48 14.01 -34.84
N GLN A 813 -12.06 12.80 -35.19
CA GLN A 813 -10.66 12.50 -35.52
C GLN A 813 -10.27 13.20 -36.83
N GLY A 814 -9.23 14.02 -36.81
CA GLY A 814 -8.74 14.71 -37.98
C GLY A 814 -8.15 16.08 -37.71
N ARG A 815 -8.07 16.91 -38.75
CA ARG A 815 -7.66 18.31 -38.68
C ARG A 815 -8.89 19.19 -38.88
N HIS A 816 -9.09 20.12 -37.96
CA HIS A 816 -10.27 20.98 -37.92
C HIS A 816 -9.85 22.44 -37.74
N LYS A 817 -10.62 23.37 -38.31
CA LYS A 817 -10.49 24.80 -38.06
C LYS A 817 -11.64 25.26 -37.19
N ILE A 818 -11.32 25.74 -35.99
CA ILE A 818 -12.33 26.23 -35.02
C ILE A 818 -12.27 27.76 -34.96
N SER A 819 -13.38 28.42 -35.27
CA SER A 819 -13.50 29.89 -35.20
C SER A 819 -14.42 30.31 -34.06
N VAL A 820 -13.92 31.14 -33.15
CA VAL A 820 -14.67 31.68 -32.00
C VAL A 820 -14.73 33.20 -32.11
N GLN A 821 -15.94 33.77 -32.15
CA GLN A 821 -16.17 35.18 -32.43
C GLN A 821 -17.12 35.81 -31.41
N GLY A 822 -16.87 37.05 -30.97
CA GLY A 822 -17.76 37.78 -30.07
C GLY A 822 -17.37 39.26 -29.84
N PRO A 823 -18.30 40.09 -29.32
CA PRO A 823 -18.11 41.54 -29.17
C PRO A 823 -17.14 41.91 -28.04
N ILE A 824 -16.38 42.99 -28.18
CA ILE A 824 -15.48 43.50 -27.14
C ILE A 824 -16.17 44.65 -26.39
N ALA A 825 -16.51 44.42 -25.12
CA ALA A 825 -17.18 45.43 -24.28
C ALA A 825 -16.24 46.17 -23.30
N SER A 826 -15.08 45.59 -22.95
CA SER A 826 -14.13 46.15 -21.98
C SER A 826 -12.88 46.74 -22.64
N ALA A 827 -12.15 47.63 -21.94
CA ALA A 827 -10.88 48.18 -22.40
C ALA A 827 -9.66 47.26 -22.17
N SER A 828 -9.86 46.17 -21.43
CA SER A 828 -8.87 45.11 -21.18
C SER A 828 -9.54 43.75 -21.26
N LEU A 829 -8.91 42.81 -21.96
CA LEU A 829 -9.31 41.41 -22.05
C LEU A 829 -8.16 40.53 -21.59
N GLU A 830 -8.50 39.38 -21.03
CA GLU A 830 -7.57 38.32 -20.64
C GLU A 830 -8.07 37.03 -21.28
N ILE A 831 -7.19 36.35 -22.00
CA ILE A 831 -7.48 35.11 -22.73
C ILE A 831 -6.62 34.00 -22.13
N VAL A 832 -7.28 32.99 -21.56
CA VAL A 832 -6.66 31.78 -21.01
C VAL A 832 -6.95 30.63 -21.95
N PHE A 833 -5.91 29.99 -22.48
CA PHE A 833 -6.01 28.81 -23.33
C PHE A 833 -5.86 27.54 -22.49
N PRO A 834 -6.91 26.72 -22.31
CA PRO A 834 -6.80 25.45 -21.57
C PRO A 834 -5.89 24.44 -22.30
N VAL A 835 -5.89 24.46 -23.63
CA VAL A 835 -4.94 23.74 -24.47
C VAL A 835 -3.99 24.76 -25.09
N ARG A 836 -2.69 24.65 -24.82
CA ARG A 836 -1.70 25.65 -25.24
C ARG A 836 -1.45 25.54 -26.76
N PRO A 837 -1.68 26.60 -27.55
CA PRO A 837 -1.27 26.62 -28.95
C PRO A 837 0.25 26.73 -29.08
N PHE A 838 0.83 26.12 -30.10
CA PHE A 838 2.27 26.25 -30.36
C PHE A 838 2.67 27.66 -30.81
N THR A 839 1.82 28.33 -31.60
CA THR A 839 2.08 29.68 -32.09
C THR A 839 0.80 30.50 -32.15
N ILE A 840 0.89 31.77 -31.74
CA ILE A 840 -0.20 32.74 -31.82
C ILE A 840 0.20 33.90 -32.73
N GLU A 841 -0.56 34.10 -33.80
CA GLU A 841 -0.41 35.25 -34.70
C GLU A 841 -1.42 36.33 -34.30
N THR A 842 -0.96 37.58 -34.15
CA THR A 842 -1.83 38.68 -33.71
C THR A 842 -2.07 39.70 -34.83
N ARG A 843 -3.33 40.07 -35.04
CA ARG A 843 -3.78 41.15 -35.95
C ARG A 843 -4.76 42.04 -35.19
N THR A 844 -4.23 42.83 -34.27
CA THR A 844 -5.03 43.59 -33.28
C THR A 844 -4.70 45.08 -33.32
N PRO A 845 -5.10 45.82 -34.38
CA PRO A 845 -4.85 47.25 -34.48
C PRO A 845 -5.48 48.02 -33.30
N GLY A 846 -4.71 48.92 -32.67
CA GLY A 846 -5.17 49.70 -31.51
C GLY A 846 -5.19 48.95 -30.17
N TRP A 847 -4.65 47.72 -30.12
CA TRP A 847 -4.54 46.90 -28.92
C TRP A 847 -3.12 46.38 -28.72
N THR A 848 -2.65 46.41 -27.48
CA THR A 848 -1.37 45.82 -27.07
C THR A 848 -1.63 44.42 -26.52
N VAL A 849 -0.94 43.41 -27.05
CA VAL A 849 -1.01 42.02 -26.56
C VAL A 849 0.23 41.71 -25.71
N LEU A 850 0.03 41.29 -24.47
CA LEU A 850 1.06 40.84 -23.53
C LEU A 850 0.92 39.33 -23.29
N GLY A 851 2.02 38.66 -22.97
CA GLY A 851 2.05 37.22 -22.67
C GLY A 851 2.57 36.32 -23.79
N LEU A 852 3.11 36.89 -24.87
CA LEU A 852 3.78 36.17 -25.95
C LEU A 852 5.31 36.34 -25.83
N ASP A 853 6.07 35.30 -26.16
CA ASP A 853 7.52 35.40 -26.33
C ASP A 853 7.93 35.87 -27.74
N ARG A 854 9.24 35.89 -28.02
CA ARG A 854 9.78 36.31 -29.32
C ARG A 854 9.36 35.42 -30.49
N SER A 855 8.96 34.18 -30.24
CA SER A 855 8.51 33.21 -31.25
C SER A 855 6.99 33.23 -31.45
N GLY A 856 6.26 34.04 -30.69
CA GLY A 856 4.79 34.06 -30.72
C GLY A 856 4.16 32.91 -29.92
N ALA A 857 4.94 32.19 -29.10
CA ALA A 857 4.40 31.19 -28.20
C ALA A 857 3.90 31.84 -26.89
N PRO A 858 2.73 31.43 -26.35
CA PRO A 858 2.17 32.01 -25.13
C PRO A 858 2.96 31.55 -23.90
N GLN A 859 3.38 32.48 -23.03
CA GLN A 859 4.09 32.22 -21.77
C GLN A 859 3.14 32.15 -20.54
N GLY A 860 1.84 32.34 -20.77
CA GLY A 860 0.79 32.37 -19.76
C GLY A 860 -0.52 32.91 -20.37
N PRO A 861 -1.47 33.40 -19.56
CA PRO A 861 -2.64 34.12 -20.06
C PRO A 861 -2.24 35.31 -20.94
N LEU A 862 -2.94 35.51 -22.05
CA LEU A 862 -2.75 36.69 -22.89
C LEU A 862 -3.56 37.85 -22.34
N ARG A 863 -2.93 39.01 -22.19
CA ARG A 863 -3.63 40.24 -21.80
C ARG A 863 -3.64 41.22 -22.96
N LEU A 864 -4.84 41.60 -23.40
CA LEU A 864 -5.05 42.62 -24.40
C LEU A 864 -5.48 43.91 -23.70
N THR A 865 -4.79 45.01 -23.94
CA THR A 865 -5.19 46.33 -23.46
C THR A 865 -5.32 47.31 -24.63
N ARG A 866 -6.39 48.13 -24.64
CA ARG A 866 -6.55 49.18 -25.65
C ARG A 866 -5.37 50.15 -25.52
N SER A 867 -4.77 50.55 -26.65
CA SER A 867 -3.51 51.31 -26.68
C SER A 867 -3.64 52.81 -26.30
N GLU A 868 -4.68 53.20 -25.56
CA GLU A 868 -4.76 54.51 -24.89
C GLU A 868 -4.53 54.35 -23.38
N GLU A 869 -3.85 55.32 -22.78
CA GLU A 869 -3.36 55.36 -21.40
C GLU A 869 -2.15 54.47 -21.09
N ARG A 870 -1.01 54.89 -21.63
CA ARG A 870 0.29 54.70 -20.99
C ARG A 870 0.39 55.65 -19.78
N ALA A 871 -0.41 55.40 -18.74
CA ALA A 871 -0.19 56.01 -17.43
C ALA A 871 0.93 55.23 -16.74
N THR A 872 2.07 55.90 -16.59
CA THR A 872 3.16 55.52 -15.69
C THR A 872 2.64 55.44 -14.26
N ASN A 873 2.06 54.31 -13.90
CA ASN A 873 1.88 53.86 -12.53
C ASN A 873 2.78 52.64 -12.32
N ARG A 874 4.09 52.84 -12.48
CA ARG A 874 5.04 51.91 -11.87
C ARG A 874 4.80 51.99 -10.37
N LEU A 875 4.47 50.86 -9.74
CA LEU A 875 4.69 50.74 -8.30
C LEU A 875 6.15 51.13 -8.03
N PRO A 876 6.44 51.82 -6.91
CA PRO A 876 7.81 52.01 -6.45
C PRO A 876 8.50 50.65 -6.36
N ASP A 877 9.82 50.63 -6.53
CA ASP A 877 10.69 49.45 -6.51
C ASP A 877 10.16 48.38 -5.54
N GLN A 878 9.64 47.29 -6.10
CA GLN A 878 9.26 46.11 -5.32
C GLN A 878 10.51 45.67 -4.57
N ILE A 879 10.50 45.73 -3.24
CA ILE A 879 11.56 45.10 -2.45
C ILE A 879 11.50 43.61 -2.81
N PRO A 880 12.55 43.06 -3.45
CA PRO A 880 12.54 41.67 -3.86
C PRO A 880 12.47 40.79 -2.61
N ILE A 881 11.61 39.77 -2.65
CA ILE A 881 11.56 38.76 -1.59
C ILE A 881 12.94 38.09 -1.55
N PRO A 882 13.63 38.08 -0.39
CA PRO A 882 14.94 37.45 -0.29
C PRO A 882 14.88 35.99 -0.72
N PRO A 883 15.88 35.51 -1.48
CA PRO A 883 15.89 34.12 -1.92
C PRO A 883 15.96 33.20 -0.70
N PHE A 884 15.22 32.09 -0.73
CA PHE A 884 15.24 31.11 0.35
C PHE A 884 15.16 29.70 -0.22
N CYS A 885 16.02 28.80 0.29
CA CYS A 885 16.12 27.42 -0.21
C CYS A 885 15.99 26.39 0.91
N GLU A 886 15.55 25.19 0.54
CA GLU A 886 15.72 23.98 1.33
C GLU A 886 16.88 23.18 0.76
N ILE A 887 17.72 22.62 1.63
CA ILE A 887 18.78 21.69 1.25
C ILE A 887 18.42 20.33 1.83
N GLN A 888 18.18 19.35 0.97
CA GLN A 888 17.97 17.97 1.36
C GLN A 888 19.27 17.20 1.21
N ARG A 889 19.77 16.59 2.28
CA ARG A 889 20.93 15.71 2.26
C ARG A 889 20.51 14.29 2.55
N VAL A 890 20.80 13.39 1.62
CA VAL A 890 20.61 11.95 1.78
C VAL A 890 21.98 11.32 1.94
N LEU A 891 22.27 10.80 3.14
CA LEU A 891 23.48 10.03 3.42
C LEU A 891 23.20 8.57 3.07
N ASP A 892 23.94 8.03 2.12
CA ASP A 892 23.87 6.63 1.72
C ASP A 892 25.13 5.89 2.16
N LEU A 893 25.00 5.12 3.24
CA LEU A 893 26.07 4.33 3.83
C LEU A 893 26.05 2.90 3.27
N GLY A 894 26.46 2.76 2.01
CA GLY A 894 26.66 1.48 1.32
C GLY A 894 28.09 0.94 1.48
N LEU A 895 28.57 0.17 0.50
CA LEU A 895 29.99 -0.24 0.43
C LEU A 895 30.93 0.94 0.22
N GLU A 896 30.52 1.89 -0.61
CA GLU A 896 31.08 3.23 -0.71
C GLU A 896 30.06 4.18 -0.10
N TRP A 897 30.52 5.16 0.70
CA TRP A 897 29.61 6.15 1.26
C TRP A 897 29.41 7.29 0.28
N ALA A 898 28.17 7.70 0.10
CA ALA A 898 27.79 8.80 -0.76
C ALA A 898 26.85 9.76 -0.05
N VAL A 899 26.86 11.01 -0.49
CA VAL A 899 25.90 12.03 -0.08
C VAL A 899 25.24 12.56 -1.34
N GLN A 900 23.93 12.48 -1.41
CA GLN A 900 23.15 13.18 -2.42
C GLN A 900 22.61 14.45 -1.79
N THR A 901 22.94 15.60 -2.37
CA THR A 901 22.44 16.89 -1.91
C THR A 901 21.54 17.49 -2.98
N GLN A 902 20.35 17.91 -2.57
CA GLN A 902 19.38 18.59 -3.42
C GLN A 902 19.02 19.95 -2.83
N ILE A 903 19.20 21.01 -3.60
CA ILE A 903 18.70 22.34 -3.26
C ILE A 903 17.34 22.53 -3.92
N ILE A 904 16.36 22.98 -3.16
CA ILE A 904 15.00 23.28 -3.61
C ILE A 904 14.71 24.74 -3.29
N ARG A 905 14.42 25.54 -4.31
CA ARG A 905 14.04 26.94 -4.15
C ARG A 905 12.63 27.04 -3.57
N ARG A 906 12.49 27.71 -2.42
CA ARG A 906 11.20 27.91 -1.72
C ARG A 906 10.60 29.31 -1.97
N SER A 907 11.43 30.30 -2.30
CA SER A 907 11.00 31.65 -2.72
C SER A 907 10.67 31.73 -4.23
N PRO A 908 9.98 32.78 -4.71
CA PRO A 908 9.69 32.98 -6.13
C PRO A 908 10.94 32.95 -7.04
N GLY A 909 10.74 32.51 -8.29
CA GLY A 909 11.76 32.10 -9.26
C GLY A 909 12.42 33.20 -10.10
N ASP A 910 12.10 34.47 -9.87
CA ASP A 910 12.24 35.49 -10.93
C ASP A 910 13.68 35.98 -11.19
N ALA A 911 14.59 35.74 -10.24
CA ALA A 911 16.00 36.16 -10.30
C ALA A 911 16.94 34.97 -10.09
N PRO A 912 18.16 34.98 -10.67
CA PRO A 912 19.16 33.94 -10.38
C PRO A 912 19.64 34.07 -8.92
N ILE A 913 20.01 32.94 -8.32
CA ILE A 913 20.49 32.89 -6.93
C ILE A 913 21.76 32.05 -6.85
N LEU A 914 22.66 32.42 -5.93
CA LEU A 914 23.84 31.65 -5.60
C LEU A 914 23.78 31.26 -4.12
N VAL A 915 23.82 29.96 -3.85
CA VAL A 915 23.78 29.40 -2.49
C VAL A 915 25.12 28.75 -2.19
N HIS A 916 25.71 29.09 -1.05
CA HIS A 916 26.93 28.47 -0.53
C HIS A 916 26.54 27.31 0.38
N VAL A 917 26.80 26.08 -0.06
CA VAL A 917 26.44 24.86 0.68
C VAL A 917 27.69 24.21 1.26
N PRO A 918 27.84 24.13 2.60
CA PRO A 918 29.03 23.56 3.21
C PRO A 918 29.12 22.05 2.97
N LEU A 919 30.30 21.56 2.62
CA LEU A 919 30.58 20.13 2.51
C LEU A 919 30.75 19.51 3.91
N LEU A 920 30.36 18.25 4.07
CA LEU A 920 30.71 17.46 5.26
C LEU A 920 32.22 17.19 5.30
N ALA A 921 32.74 16.88 6.48
CA ALA A 921 34.13 16.47 6.62
C ALA A 921 34.38 15.18 5.80
N GLY A 922 35.39 15.21 4.93
CA GLY A 922 35.70 14.08 4.02
C GLY A 922 34.76 13.94 2.81
N GLU A 923 33.87 14.90 2.55
CA GLU A 923 33.00 14.91 1.37
C GLU A 923 33.73 15.44 0.14
N SER A 924 33.55 14.78 -1.01
CA SER A 924 34.13 15.14 -2.32
C SER A 924 33.08 15.05 -3.43
N VAL A 925 32.77 16.17 -4.08
CA VAL A 925 31.75 16.26 -5.14
C VAL A 925 32.16 15.45 -6.38
N LEU A 926 31.26 14.61 -6.88
CA LEU A 926 31.47 13.77 -8.07
C LEU A 926 30.82 14.36 -9.33
N THR A 927 29.75 15.14 -9.16
CA THR A 927 29.02 15.74 -10.28
C THR A 927 29.89 16.80 -11.00
N PRO A 928 30.10 16.70 -12.32
CA PRO A 928 30.92 17.65 -13.07
C PRO A 928 30.24 19.03 -13.16
N GLY A 929 31.04 20.09 -13.31
CA GLY A 929 30.54 21.46 -13.55
C GLY A 929 30.19 22.26 -12.29
N LEU A 930 30.33 21.67 -11.10
CA LEU A 930 30.15 22.39 -9.83
C LEU A 930 31.49 22.89 -9.30
N GLU A 931 31.51 24.17 -8.90
CA GLU A 931 32.69 24.79 -8.32
C GLU A 931 32.68 24.63 -6.80
N VAL A 932 33.78 24.11 -6.25
CA VAL A 932 34.00 23.99 -4.80
C VAL A 932 35.06 25.00 -4.38
N ARG A 933 34.71 25.90 -3.46
CA ARG A 933 35.63 26.88 -2.87
C ARG A 933 35.51 26.90 -1.35
N GLU A 934 36.64 26.89 -0.67
CA GLU A 934 36.71 27.00 0.81
C GLU A 934 35.78 25.99 1.54
N GLY A 935 35.70 24.75 1.03
CA GLY A 935 34.85 23.70 1.60
C GLY A 935 33.34 23.88 1.35
N ASN A 936 32.94 24.78 0.45
CA ASN A 936 31.54 24.98 0.06
C ASN A 936 31.35 24.71 -1.44
N VAL A 937 30.20 24.13 -1.80
CA VAL A 937 29.71 24.07 -3.18
C VAL A 937 29.04 25.40 -3.51
N LEU A 938 29.45 26.02 -4.63
CA LEU A 938 28.83 27.21 -5.18
C LEU A 938 27.67 26.80 -6.09
N ALA A 939 26.48 26.69 -5.52
CA ALA A 939 25.29 26.24 -6.23
C ALA A 939 24.50 27.42 -6.81
N ALA A 940 24.64 27.64 -8.11
CA ALA A 940 23.86 28.65 -8.83
C ALA A 940 22.55 28.03 -9.36
N LEU A 941 21.43 28.72 -9.14
CA LEU A 941 20.15 28.40 -9.77
C LEU A 941 19.72 29.55 -10.68
N ASP A 942 19.42 29.23 -11.94
CA ASP A 942 18.96 30.18 -12.94
C ASP A 942 17.52 30.68 -12.68
N PRO A 943 17.07 31.79 -13.30
CA PRO A 943 15.69 32.24 -13.20
C PRO A 943 14.72 31.14 -13.64
N GLY A 944 13.70 30.87 -12.83
CA GLY A 944 12.72 29.80 -13.04
C GLY A 944 13.20 28.40 -12.65
N GLN A 945 14.50 28.19 -12.40
CA GLN A 945 15.02 26.90 -11.95
C GLN A 945 14.60 26.64 -10.50
N LYS A 946 13.87 25.54 -10.29
CA LYS A 946 13.31 25.18 -8.97
C LYS A 946 14.24 24.34 -8.11
N SER A 947 15.16 23.59 -8.71
CA SER A 947 16.07 22.71 -7.97
C SER A 947 17.39 22.43 -8.68
N LEU A 948 18.40 22.07 -7.90
CA LEU A 948 19.71 21.57 -8.34
C LEU A 948 20.08 20.35 -7.49
N ILE A 949 20.61 19.29 -8.09
CA ILE A 949 20.98 18.04 -7.42
C ILE A 949 22.43 17.70 -7.77
N TRP A 950 23.18 17.20 -6.79
CA TRP A 950 24.49 16.59 -7.03
C TRP A 950 24.76 15.43 -6.09
N THR A 951 25.77 14.65 -6.44
CA THR A 951 26.25 13.51 -5.67
C THR A 951 27.71 13.72 -5.31
N SER A 952 28.05 13.39 -4.07
CA SER A 952 29.39 13.43 -3.51
C SER A 952 29.77 12.05 -2.98
N ARG A 953 31.06 11.72 -3.03
CA ARG A 953 31.64 10.63 -2.24
C ARG A 953 31.91 11.13 -0.83
N LEU A 954 31.67 10.30 0.17
CA LEU A 954 32.02 10.58 1.57
C LEU A 954 33.09 9.59 2.04
N GLU A 955 34.12 10.10 2.71
CA GLU A 955 35.11 9.25 3.37
C GLU A 955 34.50 8.46 4.53
N GLN A 956 34.88 7.19 4.68
CA GLN A 956 34.34 6.32 5.73
C GLN A 956 35.00 6.64 7.08
N THR A 957 34.26 7.28 7.97
CA THR A 957 34.69 7.63 9.33
C THR A 957 33.75 7.03 10.38
N PRO A 958 34.24 6.68 11.58
CA PRO A 958 33.39 6.09 12.62
C PRO A 958 32.30 7.04 13.16
N GLU A 959 32.43 8.34 12.87
CA GLU A 959 31.50 9.38 13.27
C GLU A 959 31.30 10.38 12.12
N ILE A 960 30.03 10.71 11.85
CA ILE A 960 29.61 11.75 10.91
C ILE A 960 28.84 12.80 11.70
N SER A 961 29.20 14.07 11.55
CA SER A 961 28.58 15.19 12.26
C SER A 961 27.87 16.12 11.28
N LEU A 962 26.55 16.22 11.41
CA LEU A 962 25.69 17.15 10.66
C LEU A 962 25.34 18.35 11.55
N GLN A 963 25.46 19.56 11.01
CA GLN A 963 25.23 20.81 11.73
C GLN A 963 24.21 21.65 10.97
N ALA A 964 23.07 21.95 11.60
CA ALA A 964 22.05 22.78 11.01
C ALA A 964 22.56 24.22 10.87
N PRO A 965 22.18 24.93 9.80
CA PRO A 965 22.63 26.30 9.56
C PRO A 965 22.16 27.25 10.67
N PRO A 966 22.88 28.37 10.90
CA PRO A 966 22.42 29.40 11.82
C PRO A 966 21.17 30.09 11.27
N ALA A 967 20.39 30.74 12.14
CA ALA A 967 19.17 31.44 11.76
C ALA A 967 19.37 32.59 10.75
N SER A 968 20.60 33.09 10.60
CA SER A 968 20.96 34.10 9.61
C SER A 968 21.11 33.54 8.19
N ALA A 969 21.14 32.22 8.02
CA ALA A 969 21.23 31.60 6.71
C ALA A 969 19.93 31.77 5.92
N GLU A 970 20.08 31.94 4.61
CA GLU A 970 18.96 31.99 3.66
C GLU A 970 18.58 30.60 3.14
N TRP A 971 18.81 29.56 3.94
CA TRP A 971 18.41 28.19 3.68
C TRP A 971 18.30 27.38 4.98
N PHE A 972 17.65 26.22 4.90
CA PHE A 972 17.55 25.24 5.98
C PHE A 972 17.82 23.83 5.44
N GLU A 973 18.06 22.86 6.32
CA GLU A 973 18.31 21.47 5.90
C GLU A 973 17.21 20.50 6.32
N THR A 974 17.06 19.46 5.49
CA THR A 974 16.45 18.19 5.87
C THR A 974 17.51 17.11 5.69
N TRP A 975 17.70 16.27 6.70
CA TRP A 975 18.67 15.16 6.64
C TRP A 975 17.95 13.84 6.54
N GLU A 976 18.45 12.95 5.71
CA GLU A 976 17.96 11.60 5.55
C GLU A 976 19.16 10.63 5.59
N LEU A 977 18.97 9.48 6.21
CA LEU A 977 20.02 8.48 6.34
C LEU A 977 19.53 7.13 5.85
N THR A 978 20.37 6.48 5.05
CA THR A 978 20.23 5.08 4.65
C THR A 978 21.54 4.35 4.93
N ALA A 979 21.45 3.10 5.36
CA ALA A 979 22.63 2.29 5.66
C ALA A 979 22.39 0.83 5.29
N ALA A 980 23.36 0.21 4.63
CA ALA A 980 23.36 -1.22 4.36
C ALA A 980 23.42 -2.05 5.67
N SER A 981 23.00 -3.32 5.61
CA SER A 981 23.02 -4.24 6.77
C SER A 981 24.43 -4.55 7.29
N ILE A 982 25.48 -4.27 6.51
CA ILE A 982 26.87 -4.43 6.94
C ILE A 982 27.34 -3.38 7.96
N TRP A 983 26.60 -2.29 8.12
CA TRP A 983 26.93 -1.21 9.07
C TRP A 983 25.98 -1.23 10.25
N ALA A 984 26.49 -1.12 11.47
CA ALA A 984 25.73 -0.77 12.66
C ALA A 984 25.76 0.75 12.86
N VAL A 985 24.61 1.36 13.10
CA VAL A 985 24.43 2.81 13.12
C VAL A 985 23.67 3.21 14.38
N SER A 986 24.19 4.21 15.09
CA SER A 986 23.51 4.87 16.21
C SER A 986 23.55 6.37 16.05
N THR A 987 22.51 7.05 16.50
CA THR A 987 22.36 8.51 16.33
C THR A 987 22.17 9.22 17.66
N ASP A 988 22.86 10.33 17.84
CA ASP A 988 22.75 11.24 18.98
C ASP A 988 22.45 12.67 18.49
N GLY A 989 21.37 13.28 18.97
CA GLY A 989 20.86 14.55 18.45
C GLY A 989 19.33 14.65 18.52
N PRO A 990 18.70 15.54 17.71
CA PRO A 990 17.25 15.68 17.69
C PRO A 990 16.58 14.37 17.25
N PRO A 991 15.39 14.05 17.77
CA PRO A 991 14.65 12.87 17.34
C PRO A 991 14.23 13.03 15.86
N PRO A 992 14.25 11.94 15.07
CA PRO A 992 13.82 11.99 13.69
C PRO A 992 12.31 12.29 13.58
N VAL A 993 11.91 12.99 12.53
CA VAL A 993 10.52 13.31 12.22
C VAL A 993 9.80 12.19 11.45
N GLY A 994 10.56 11.21 10.97
CA GLY A 994 10.07 9.99 10.35
C GLY A 994 11.19 8.96 10.38
N LEU A 995 10.86 7.67 10.48
CA LEU A 995 11.85 6.60 10.57
C LEU A 995 11.97 5.78 9.28
N GLU A 996 11.01 5.91 8.35
CA GLU A 996 10.79 4.93 7.29
C GLU A 996 10.13 5.53 6.05
N ALA A 997 10.41 4.89 4.91
CA ALA A 997 9.63 4.96 3.68
C ALA A 997 9.61 3.55 3.05
N ASP A 998 8.46 3.07 2.58
CA ASP A 998 8.32 1.80 1.85
C ASP A 998 8.94 0.55 2.55
N ASN A 999 8.69 0.39 3.85
CA ASN A 999 9.24 -0.68 4.72
C ASN A 999 10.78 -0.67 4.88
N SER A 1000 11.48 0.35 4.37
CA SER A 1000 12.92 0.54 4.56
C SER A 1000 13.23 1.46 5.73
N TRP A 1001 14.27 1.12 6.50
CA TRP A 1001 14.77 2.01 7.56
C TRP A 1001 15.44 3.22 6.93
N ARG A 1002 14.79 4.39 7.06
CA ARG A 1002 15.18 5.63 6.41
C ARG A 1002 14.79 6.84 7.27
N PRO A 1003 15.49 7.07 8.39
CA PRO A 1003 15.15 8.16 9.28
C PRO A 1003 15.41 9.52 8.63
N VAL A 1004 14.50 10.45 8.90
CA VAL A 1004 14.50 11.83 8.40
C VAL A 1004 14.52 12.79 9.58
N TRP A 1005 15.38 13.81 9.51
CA TRP A 1005 15.46 14.88 10.51
C TRP A 1005 15.18 16.23 9.85
N LYS A 1006 14.42 17.06 10.56
CA LYS A 1006 14.23 18.48 10.26
C LYS A 1006 14.75 19.30 11.44
N PRO A 1007 16.06 19.57 11.50
CA PRO A 1007 16.67 20.24 12.63
C PRO A 1007 16.31 21.72 12.68
N TRP A 1008 16.15 22.27 13.88
CA TRP A 1008 16.08 23.71 14.08
C TRP A 1008 17.47 24.35 13.90
N PRO A 1009 17.53 25.66 13.61
CA PRO A 1009 18.82 26.35 13.45
C PRO A 1009 19.76 26.13 14.63
N GLY A 1010 21.01 25.75 14.33
CA GLY A 1010 22.05 25.49 15.32
C GLY A 1010 22.05 24.08 15.94
N GLU A 1011 21.05 23.24 15.67
CA GLU A 1011 21.06 21.85 16.15
C GLU A 1011 22.09 20.98 15.43
N LYS A 1012 22.52 19.92 16.11
CA LYS A 1012 23.55 18.99 15.65
C LYS A 1012 23.04 17.55 15.71
N LEU A 1013 23.39 16.74 14.70
CA LEU A 1013 23.20 15.30 14.69
C LEU A 1013 24.55 14.62 14.51
N ASN A 1014 24.90 13.76 15.47
CA ASN A 1014 26.06 12.88 15.38
C ASN A 1014 25.56 11.47 15.00
N VAL A 1015 26.14 10.91 13.94
CA VAL A 1015 25.87 9.56 13.47
C VAL A 1015 27.13 8.73 13.71
N SER A 1016 27.07 7.79 14.65
CA SER A 1016 28.14 6.82 14.88
C SER A 1016 27.91 5.59 14.02
N VAL A 1017 28.93 5.19 13.29
CA VAL A 1017 28.88 4.08 12.33
C VAL A 1017 30.02 3.12 12.64
N SER A 1018 29.69 1.83 12.73
CA SER A 1018 30.68 0.77 12.92
C SER A 1018 30.35 -0.40 12.01
N ARG A 1019 31.35 -1.20 11.64
CA ARG A 1019 31.17 -2.45 10.89
C ARG A 1019 31.30 -3.62 11.85
N PRO A 1020 30.20 -4.32 12.19
CA PRO A 1020 30.27 -5.55 12.97
C PRO A 1020 31.21 -6.57 12.31
N GLY A 1021 32.01 -7.27 13.13
CA GLY A 1021 32.85 -8.36 12.64
C GLY A 1021 32.01 -9.57 12.22
N PRO A 1022 32.45 -10.38 11.24
CA PRO A 1022 31.72 -11.59 10.86
C PRO A 1022 31.77 -12.63 11.98
N ALA A 1023 30.66 -13.33 12.22
CA ALA A 1023 30.63 -14.48 13.10
C ALA A 1023 31.30 -15.70 12.42
N VAL A 1024 31.87 -16.60 13.21
CA VAL A 1024 32.43 -17.85 12.72
C VAL A 1024 31.29 -18.80 12.35
N GLY A 1025 31.39 -19.48 11.20
CA GLY A 1025 30.41 -20.48 10.78
C GLY A 1025 30.81 -21.21 9.49
N PRO A 1026 30.09 -22.27 9.12
CA PRO A 1026 30.39 -23.06 7.93
C PRO A 1026 30.17 -22.24 6.65
N SER A 1027 30.97 -22.56 5.61
CA SER A 1027 30.81 -22.01 4.25
C SER A 1027 30.45 -23.08 3.21
N LEU A 1028 30.36 -24.32 3.67
CA LEU A 1028 29.96 -25.50 2.94
C LEU A 1028 29.12 -26.35 3.90
N THR A 1029 27.92 -26.71 3.48
CA THR A 1029 26.99 -27.53 4.26
C THR A 1029 26.42 -28.61 3.36
N ILE A 1030 26.41 -29.84 3.87
CA ILE A 1030 25.73 -30.96 3.21
C ILE A 1030 24.32 -31.02 3.77
N ASP A 1031 23.33 -30.76 2.93
CA ASP A 1031 21.92 -30.77 3.32
C ASP A 1031 21.33 -32.18 3.30
N HIS A 1032 21.75 -32.98 2.34
CA HIS A 1032 21.17 -34.29 2.10
C HIS A 1032 22.21 -35.24 1.53
N VAL A 1033 22.21 -36.47 2.03
CA VAL A 1033 23.04 -37.58 1.56
C VAL A 1033 22.15 -38.80 1.35
N LEU A 1034 21.97 -39.22 0.09
CA LEU A 1034 21.23 -40.44 -0.25
C LEU A 1034 22.15 -41.41 -0.96
N LEU A 1035 22.36 -42.58 -0.35
CA LEU A 1035 23.01 -43.72 -0.99
C LEU A 1035 21.95 -44.73 -1.40
N THR A 1036 21.65 -44.80 -2.69
CA THR A 1036 20.79 -45.84 -3.27
C THR A 1036 21.64 -47.05 -3.63
N ARG A 1037 21.25 -48.23 -3.14
CA ARG A 1037 21.93 -49.50 -3.41
C ARG A 1037 20.97 -50.46 -4.10
N GLU A 1038 21.25 -50.79 -5.34
CA GLU A 1038 20.51 -51.82 -6.08
C GLU A 1038 21.33 -53.11 -6.10
N ILE A 1039 20.78 -54.18 -5.52
CA ILE A 1039 21.46 -55.47 -5.38
C ILE A 1039 20.88 -56.43 -6.42
N GLY A 1040 21.60 -56.66 -7.51
CA GLY A 1040 21.32 -57.72 -8.48
C GLY A 1040 21.99 -59.05 -8.10
N ARG A 1041 21.66 -60.13 -8.83
CA ARG A 1041 22.30 -61.45 -8.63
C ARG A 1041 23.81 -61.45 -8.93
N ASN A 1042 24.28 -60.59 -9.84
CA ASN A 1042 25.66 -60.59 -10.33
C ASN A 1042 26.34 -59.20 -10.30
N VAL A 1043 25.59 -58.12 -10.01
CA VAL A 1043 26.08 -56.74 -10.02
C VAL A 1043 25.44 -56.01 -8.84
N GLN A 1044 26.20 -55.10 -8.25
CA GLN A 1044 25.72 -54.18 -7.23
C GLN A 1044 25.99 -52.76 -7.70
N ASP A 1045 24.93 -51.97 -7.85
CA ASP A 1045 25.03 -50.55 -8.19
C ASP A 1045 24.85 -49.71 -6.92
N LEU A 1046 25.72 -48.71 -6.77
CA LEU A 1046 25.74 -47.77 -5.66
C LEU A 1046 25.69 -46.35 -6.24
N VAL A 1047 24.60 -45.63 -5.99
CA VAL A 1047 24.43 -44.24 -6.42
C VAL A 1047 24.39 -43.36 -5.18
N LEU A 1048 25.39 -42.48 -5.03
CA LEU A 1048 25.44 -41.47 -3.99
C LEU A 1048 24.96 -40.13 -4.56
N THR A 1049 23.89 -39.58 -3.99
CA THR A 1049 23.36 -38.25 -4.31
C THR A 1049 23.60 -37.32 -3.11
N LEU A 1050 24.32 -36.22 -3.35
CA LEU A 1050 24.63 -35.21 -2.34
C LEU A 1050 23.91 -33.90 -2.69
N GLY A 1051 23.20 -33.33 -1.73
CA GLY A 1051 22.74 -31.94 -1.76
C GLY A 1051 23.70 -31.08 -0.95
N ILE A 1052 24.33 -30.10 -1.58
CA ILE A 1052 25.38 -29.28 -0.97
C ILE A 1052 25.04 -27.80 -1.16
N ARG A 1053 25.09 -27.03 -0.07
CA ARG A 1053 25.10 -25.56 -0.06
C ARG A 1053 26.53 -25.07 0.12
N ALA A 1054 26.98 -24.18 -0.76
CA ALA A 1054 28.30 -23.56 -0.66
C ALA A 1054 28.16 -22.04 -0.85
N SER A 1055 28.76 -21.25 0.03
CA SER A 1055 28.74 -19.78 -0.05
C SER A 1055 30.03 -19.19 -0.62
N ARG A 1056 31.05 -20.02 -0.85
CA ARG A 1056 32.31 -19.63 -1.49
C ARG A 1056 32.59 -20.53 -2.69
N GLY A 1057 32.95 -19.92 -3.81
CA GLY A 1057 33.53 -20.63 -4.95
C GLY A 1057 34.94 -21.08 -4.61
N ARG A 1058 35.10 -22.31 -4.13
CA ARG A 1058 36.38 -23.00 -3.91
C ARG A 1058 36.27 -24.43 -4.44
N GLU A 1059 37.39 -25.11 -4.63
CA GLU A 1059 37.38 -26.57 -4.69
C GLU A 1059 36.94 -27.08 -3.32
N HIS A 1060 35.87 -27.88 -3.30
CA HIS A 1060 35.26 -28.46 -2.09
C HIS A 1060 35.37 -29.97 -2.12
#